data_AF-A0A7X7LWB7-F1
#
_entry.id   AF-A0A7X7LWB7-F1
#
_cell.length_a   1.000
_cell.length_b   1.000
_cell.length_c   1.000
_cell.angle_alpha   90.00
_cell.angle_beta   90.00
_cell.angle_gamma   90.00
#
_symmetry.space_group_name_H-M   'P 1'
#
loop_
_entity.id
_entity.type
_entity.pdbx_description
1 polymer ?
#
loop_
_entity_poly.entity_id
_entity_poly.type
_entity_poly.pdbx_seq_one_letter_code
_entity_poly.pdbx_strand_id
1 'polypeptide(L)'
;MLPGWLIVAASFSYLLVLFAVAYFGDRRADQGRSIISNAWTYALSIAVYCTAWTYFGSVGRAASGGIWFLPTYLGPTLAMSLAWLVVLKMIRIARTHRITSIADFVASRYGKSHLLGGLVTIIAVVGTVPYIALQLKAISSGYGLLVGELGALRDGEGAVDSGWWTDGTLYIALTLALFTILFGTRHLDTTERHEGMVAAIAFESVVKLLAFLAVGIYVTFVLYDGFGDLYARAVAEPDLAGVLVFDGTGSIGYGGWFAHVVLAGLAVIFLPRQFQIMVVENVNEQHLRRATWLFPAYLLAINIFVIPIALGGLLHFGRGTVDPDTFVLTLPLAHDQAALALLVFVGGLSAATGMVIVEAIALSTMVCNDLVMPMLLHVRRFGLAARRDLTGLLLGIRRGAIVVVLLLGYLYFRLAGEAYALVSIGLISFAAVAQFAPAVLGGMYWRGGTREGALAGLSAGFAVWAYTLLLPSFAKSGWLARDFLDAGPFGIGLLMPEQLFGLGGIDNVSHALFWSLLANIGCYLGVSLLRAPTGQEASQGTLFVDIFRRGESVPTSFWRAGAEVRELLPLVARFLGERRTRDAFAAYARSHGLSGIDQLKADPELVHFAETLLAGAIGSASARVMVSTVVKEEPLGLDEVMNILDEASQVRAYSHQLEEKSRALEA
;
A
#
# COMPACT_ATOMS: atom_id res chain seq x y z
N MET A 1 5.72 14.98 -33.39
CA MET A 1 6.57 15.35 -32.24
C MET A 1 6.03 16.63 -31.61
N LEU A 2 6.04 16.72 -30.28
CA LEU A 2 5.61 17.92 -29.55
C LEU A 2 6.83 18.67 -29.00
N PRO A 3 6.81 20.01 -28.95
CA PRO A 3 7.91 20.76 -28.38
C PRO A 3 8.01 20.48 -26.87
N GLY A 4 9.22 20.22 -26.37
CA GLY A 4 9.46 19.84 -24.97
C GLY A 4 8.87 20.81 -23.94
N TRP A 5 8.92 22.12 -24.22
CA TRP A 5 8.34 23.14 -23.34
C TRP A 5 6.83 22.99 -23.16
N LEU A 6 6.10 22.53 -24.18
CA LEU A 6 4.66 22.34 -24.11
C LEU A 6 4.31 21.16 -23.21
N ILE A 7 5.08 20.07 -23.31
CA ILE A 7 4.89 18.87 -22.49
C ILE A 7 5.16 19.23 -21.02
N VAL A 8 6.28 19.89 -20.74
CA VAL A 8 6.63 20.36 -19.39
C VAL A 8 5.56 21.32 -18.86
N ALA A 9 5.12 22.30 -19.66
CA ALA A 9 4.08 23.24 -19.25
C ALA A 9 2.75 22.53 -18.95
N ALA A 10 2.36 21.54 -19.77
CA ALA A 10 1.16 20.74 -19.54
C ALA A 10 1.27 19.90 -18.25
N SER A 11 2.42 19.26 -18.01
CA SER A 11 2.69 18.49 -16.79
C SER A 11 2.62 19.36 -15.53
N PHE A 12 3.30 20.52 -15.52
CA PHE A 12 3.26 21.44 -14.39
C PHE A 12 1.87 22.03 -14.18
N SER A 13 1.17 22.42 -15.26
CA SER A 13 -0.21 22.92 -15.18
C SER A 13 -1.13 21.87 -14.57
N TYR A 14 -0.99 20.60 -14.97
CA TYR A 14 -1.75 19.49 -14.40
C TYR A 14 -1.47 19.30 -12.90
N LEU A 15 -0.21 19.30 -12.48
CA LEU A 15 0.15 19.19 -11.06
C LEU A 15 -0.39 20.38 -10.23
N LEU A 16 -0.39 21.59 -10.80
CA LEU A 16 -1.01 22.77 -10.16
C LEU A 16 -2.52 22.63 -10.03
N VAL A 17 -3.21 22.03 -11.02
CA VAL A 17 -4.64 21.72 -10.91
C VAL A 17 -4.90 20.72 -9.78
N LEU A 18 -4.10 19.66 -9.66
CA LEU A 18 -4.22 18.72 -8.52
C LEU A 18 -4.03 19.43 -7.17
N PHE A 19 -3.05 20.33 -7.08
CA PHE A 19 -2.84 21.13 -5.89
C PHE A 19 -4.02 22.05 -5.59
N ALA A 20 -4.59 22.69 -6.61
CA ALA A 20 -5.77 23.54 -6.46
C ALA A 20 -6.99 22.74 -5.97
N VAL A 21 -7.21 21.54 -6.50
CA VAL A 21 -8.28 20.62 -6.05
C VAL A 21 -8.06 20.21 -4.60
N ALA A 22 -6.84 19.86 -4.22
CA ALA A 22 -6.53 19.50 -2.83
C ALA A 22 -6.72 20.67 -1.87
N TYR A 23 -6.17 21.85 -2.21
CA TYR A 23 -6.34 23.07 -1.42
C TYR A 23 -7.82 23.44 -1.26
N PHE A 24 -8.61 23.28 -2.31
CA PHE A 24 -10.05 23.48 -2.26
C PHE A 24 -10.75 22.46 -1.36
N GLY A 25 -10.35 21.19 -1.42
CA GLY A 25 -10.81 20.12 -0.53
C GLY A 25 -10.56 20.44 0.94
N ASP A 26 -9.33 20.79 1.30
CA ASP A 26 -8.94 21.17 2.67
C ASP A 26 -9.74 22.39 3.15
N ARG A 27 -9.81 23.45 2.34
CA ARG A 27 -10.55 24.68 2.69
C ARG A 27 -12.04 24.43 2.92
N ARG A 28 -12.64 23.49 2.19
CA ARG A 28 -14.05 23.10 2.35
C ARG A 28 -14.26 22.23 3.59
N ALA A 29 -13.30 21.35 3.90
CA ALA A 29 -13.27 20.57 5.14
C ALA A 29 -13.23 21.50 6.37
N ASP A 30 -12.35 22.51 6.35
CA ASP A 30 -12.21 23.52 7.41
C ASP A 30 -13.51 24.31 7.65
N GLN A 31 -14.37 24.43 6.63
CA GLN A 31 -15.68 25.09 6.70
C GLN A 31 -16.81 24.14 7.16
N GLY A 32 -16.49 22.90 7.53
CA GLY A 32 -17.46 21.86 7.88
C GLY A 32 -18.25 21.31 6.68
N ARG A 33 -17.81 21.57 5.44
CA ARG A 33 -18.46 21.15 4.19
C ARG A 33 -17.58 20.17 3.42
N SER A 34 -17.26 19.04 4.05
CA SER A 34 -16.40 18.02 3.48
C SER A 34 -16.89 17.55 2.09
N ILE A 35 -16.00 17.52 1.11
CA ILE A 35 -16.27 17.02 -0.25
C ILE A 35 -16.03 15.50 -0.32
N ILE A 36 -15.27 14.97 0.64
CA ILE A 36 -14.95 13.54 0.74
C ILE A 36 -15.99 12.76 1.56
N SER A 37 -16.94 13.45 2.21
CA SER A 37 -18.10 12.85 2.90
C SER A 37 -19.15 12.26 1.94
N ASN A 38 -18.69 11.68 0.84
CA ASN A 38 -19.51 10.99 -0.15
C ASN A 38 -18.81 9.70 -0.60
N ALA A 39 -19.60 8.65 -0.77
CA ALA A 39 -19.13 7.35 -1.19
C ALA A 39 -18.52 7.32 -2.61
N TRP A 40 -18.91 8.25 -3.49
CA TRP A 40 -18.33 8.36 -4.84
C TRP A 40 -16.86 8.78 -4.80
N THR A 41 -16.54 9.83 -4.03
CA THR A 41 -15.17 10.29 -3.83
C THR A 41 -14.30 9.20 -3.21
N TYR A 42 -14.83 8.50 -2.21
CA TYR A 42 -14.16 7.37 -1.57
C TYR A 42 -13.90 6.20 -2.54
N ALA A 43 -14.86 5.82 -3.37
CA ALA A 43 -14.66 4.76 -4.36
C ALA A 43 -13.65 5.16 -5.44
N LEU A 44 -13.69 6.41 -5.91
CA LEU A 44 -12.73 6.95 -6.87
C LEU A 44 -11.33 7.10 -6.28
N SER A 45 -11.20 7.35 -4.97
CA SER A 45 -9.89 7.42 -4.33
C SER A 45 -9.23 6.04 -4.24
N ILE A 46 -10.00 4.96 -4.05
CA ILE A 46 -9.46 3.59 -4.08
C ILE A 46 -8.85 3.25 -5.45
N ALA A 47 -9.34 3.89 -6.52
CA ALA A 47 -8.78 3.78 -7.86
C ALA A 47 -7.34 4.31 -8.03
N VAL A 48 -6.70 4.83 -6.96
CA VAL A 48 -5.24 4.95 -6.88
C VAL A 48 -4.50 3.61 -7.06
N TYR A 49 -5.22 2.49 -6.97
CA TYR A 49 -4.72 1.17 -7.41
C TYR A 49 -4.35 1.14 -8.90
N CYS A 50 -5.03 1.92 -9.73
CA CYS A 50 -4.77 2.02 -11.17
C CYS A 50 -3.65 3.04 -11.42
N THR A 51 -2.43 2.54 -11.53
CA THR A 51 -1.19 3.32 -11.63
C THR A 51 -0.68 3.35 -13.06
N ALA A 52 0.54 3.86 -13.31
CA ALA A 52 1.16 3.77 -14.62
C ALA A 52 1.30 2.31 -15.11
N TRP A 53 1.29 1.34 -14.20
CA TRP A 53 1.15 -0.07 -14.55
C TRP A 53 -0.14 -0.38 -15.30
N THR A 54 -1.27 0.08 -14.78
CA THR A 54 -2.58 -0.14 -15.40
C THR A 54 -2.66 0.59 -16.72
N TYR A 55 -2.10 1.80 -16.75
CA TYR A 55 -2.16 2.68 -17.88
C TYR A 55 -1.27 2.21 -19.05
N PHE A 56 -0.04 1.77 -18.79
CA PHE A 56 0.92 1.37 -19.83
C PHE A 56 1.16 -0.14 -19.83
N GLY A 57 1.57 -0.70 -18.68
CA GLY A 57 1.96 -2.10 -18.56
C GLY A 57 0.84 -3.11 -18.86
N SER A 58 -0.43 -2.77 -18.64
CA SER A 58 -1.53 -3.72 -18.95
C SER A 58 -1.73 -3.94 -20.43
N VAL A 59 -1.48 -2.88 -21.23
CA VAL A 59 -1.50 -2.98 -22.69
C VAL A 59 -0.31 -3.81 -23.17
N GLY A 60 0.89 -3.60 -22.62
CA GLY A 60 2.04 -4.41 -23.00
C GLY A 60 1.89 -5.88 -22.59
N ARG A 61 1.37 -6.15 -21.38
CA ARG A 61 1.05 -7.53 -20.96
C ARG A 61 -0.03 -8.17 -21.84
N ALA A 62 -1.02 -7.40 -22.29
CA ALA A 62 -2.03 -7.89 -23.21
C ALA A 62 -1.48 -8.15 -24.61
N ALA A 63 -0.50 -7.37 -25.06
CA ALA A 63 0.16 -7.60 -26.33
C ALA A 63 1.07 -8.85 -26.30
N SER A 64 1.73 -9.11 -25.18
CA SER A 64 2.60 -10.29 -25.04
C SER A 64 1.84 -11.58 -24.69
N GLY A 65 0.75 -11.47 -23.92
CA GLY A 65 0.05 -12.62 -23.35
C GLY A 65 -1.47 -12.49 -23.31
N GLY A 66 -2.10 -11.68 -24.16
CA GLY A 66 -3.56 -11.66 -24.31
C GLY A 66 -4.29 -11.33 -23.02
N ILE A 67 -5.01 -12.28 -22.45
CA ILE A 67 -5.81 -12.11 -21.22
C ILE A 67 -5.00 -12.20 -19.92
N TRP A 68 -3.69 -12.46 -19.98
CA TRP A 68 -2.82 -12.62 -18.80
C TRP A 68 -2.69 -11.35 -17.93
N PHE A 69 -3.17 -10.19 -18.40
CA PHE A 69 -3.29 -8.97 -17.58
C PHE A 69 -4.49 -8.99 -16.61
N LEU A 70 -5.56 -9.72 -16.93
CA LEU A 70 -6.81 -9.73 -16.18
C LEU A 70 -6.69 -10.14 -14.70
N PRO A 71 -5.82 -11.09 -14.29
CA PRO A 71 -5.62 -11.43 -12.88
C PRO A 71 -5.37 -10.22 -11.97
N THR A 72 -4.67 -9.21 -12.49
CA THR A 72 -4.36 -7.98 -11.75
C THR A 72 -5.60 -7.14 -11.42
N TYR A 73 -6.73 -7.41 -12.08
CA TYR A 73 -8.01 -6.70 -11.90
C TYR A 73 -9.09 -7.59 -11.31
N LEU A 74 -9.08 -8.88 -11.66
CA LEU A 74 -9.96 -9.87 -11.08
C LEU A 74 -9.66 -10.12 -9.60
N GLY A 75 -8.38 -10.18 -9.22
CA GLY A 75 -7.97 -10.28 -7.82
C GLY A 75 -8.58 -9.19 -6.94
N PRO A 76 -8.38 -7.90 -7.27
CA PRO A 76 -9.00 -6.80 -6.56
C PRO A 76 -10.53 -6.79 -6.61
N THR A 77 -11.13 -7.22 -7.72
CA THR A 77 -12.60 -7.37 -7.84
C THR A 77 -13.14 -8.39 -6.83
N LEU A 78 -12.49 -9.55 -6.72
CA LEU A 78 -12.82 -10.57 -5.73
C LEU A 78 -12.50 -10.12 -4.30
N ALA A 79 -11.39 -9.41 -4.09
CA ALA A 79 -11.06 -8.83 -2.79
C ALA A 79 -12.15 -7.83 -2.33
N MET A 80 -12.70 -7.04 -3.26
CA MET A 80 -13.78 -6.10 -2.95
C MET A 80 -15.11 -6.77 -2.61
N SER A 81 -15.42 -7.95 -3.16
CA SER A 81 -16.59 -8.70 -2.73
C SER A 81 -16.46 -9.17 -1.28
N LEU A 82 -15.24 -9.45 -0.83
CA LEU A 82 -14.90 -9.78 0.56
C LEU A 82 -14.60 -8.55 1.44
N ALA A 83 -14.59 -7.34 0.88
CA ALA A 83 -14.21 -6.14 1.62
C ALA A 83 -15.13 -5.84 2.81
N TRP A 84 -16.42 -6.21 2.71
CA TRP A 84 -17.35 -6.06 3.83
C TRP A 84 -16.95 -6.91 5.05
N LEU A 85 -16.25 -8.03 4.84
CA LEU A 85 -15.77 -8.89 5.92
C LEU A 85 -14.41 -8.44 6.44
N VAL A 86 -13.49 -8.12 5.52
CA VAL A 86 -12.08 -7.85 5.84
C VAL A 86 -11.84 -6.35 6.06
N VAL A 87 -12.06 -5.53 5.02
CA VAL A 87 -11.75 -4.09 5.06
C VAL A 87 -12.62 -3.35 6.06
N LEU A 88 -13.91 -3.71 6.22
CA LEU A 88 -14.76 -3.10 7.25
C LEU A 88 -14.19 -3.31 8.66
N LYS A 89 -13.69 -4.52 8.92
CA LYS A 89 -13.07 -4.86 10.20
C LYS A 89 -11.80 -4.05 10.40
N MET A 90 -10.97 -3.92 9.37
CA MET A 90 -9.78 -3.08 9.39
C MET A 90 -10.10 -1.62 9.68
N ILE A 91 -11.11 -1.02 9.01
CA ILE A 91 -11.56 0.36 9.24
C ILE A 91 -11.95 0.57 10.70
N ARG A 92 -12.76 -0.33 11.24
CA ARG A 92 -13.23 -0.20 12.62
C ARG A 92 -12.10 -0.32 13.63
N ILE A 93 -11.24 -1.33 13.49
CA ILE A 93 -10.07 -1.51 14.35
C ILE A 93 -9.16 -0.27 14.28
N ALA A 94 -8.89 0.22 13.07
CA ALA A 94 -8.02 1.37 12.87
C ALA A 94 -8.58 2.65 13.47
N ARG A 95 -9.90 2.87 13.33
CA ARG A 95 -10.57 4.02 13.92
C ARG A 95 -10.58 3.96 15.44
N THR A 96 -10.93 2.80 16.03
CA THR A 96 -11.00 2.62 17.48
C THR A 96 -9.64 2.78 18.14
N HIS A 97 -8.57 2.28 17.50
CA HIS A 97 -7.21 2.31 18.07
C HIS A 97 -6.32 3.42 17.50
N ARG A 98 -6.86 4.32 16.67
CA ARG A 98 -6.12 5.36 15.94
C ARG A 98 -4.87 4.84 15.24
N ILE A 99 -5.00 3.70 14.58
CA ILE A 99 -3.92 3.12 13.79
C ILE A 99 -3.71 3.97 12.55
N THR A 100 -2.46 4.34 12.31
CA THR A 100 -2.07 5.24 11.21
C THR A 100 -1.47 4.54 10.00
N SER A 101 -1.07 3.28 10.14
CA SER A 101 -0.38 2.53 9.09
C SER A 101 -0.58 1.03 9.22
N ILE A 102 -0.23 0.26 8.19
CA ILE A 102 -0.26 -1.20 8.26
C ILE A 102 0.80 -1.75 9.24
N ALA A 103 1.94 -1.06 9.41
CA ALA A 103 2.95 -1.44 10.40
C ALA A 103 2.41 -1.27 11.82
N ASP A 104 1.75 -0.16 12.09
CA ASP A 104 1.11 0.12 13.37
C ASP A 104 -0.09 -0.83 13.61
N PHE A 105 -0.81 -1.24 12.56
CA PHE A 105 -1.88 -2.25 12.66
C PHE A 105 -1.34 -3.58 13.18
N VAL A 106 -0.25 -4.07 12.59
CA VAL A 106 0.39 -5.32 12.99
C VAL A 106 1.03 -5.16 14.38
N ALA A 107 1.78 -4.08 14.61
CA ALA A 107 2.43 -3.83 15.90
C ALA A 107 1.41 -3.77 17.05
N SER A 108 0.30 -3.05 16.87
CA SER A 108 -0.79 -2.92 17.85
C SER A 108 -1.41 -4.26 18.20
N ARG A 109 -1.66 -5.12 17.21
CA ARG A 109 -2.24 -6.45 17.42
C ARG A 109 -1.37 -7.36 18.29
N TYR A 110 -0.06 -7.34 18.07
CA TYR A 110 0.88 -8.27 18.71
C TYR A 110 1.66 -7.60 19.86
N GLY A 111 0.90 -6.96 20.77
CA GLY A 111 1.45 -6.42 22.02
C GLY A 111 2.23 -5.11 21.87
N LYS A 112 1.87 -4.25 20.89
CA LYS A 112 2.51 -2.95 20.63
C LYS A 112 4.03 -3.06 20.47
N SER A 113 4.49 -4.05 19.71
CA SER A 113 5.93 -4.32 19.54
C SER A 113 6.59 -3.38 18.54
N HIS A 114 7.58 -2.61 19.00
CA HIS A 114 8.45 -1.79 18.14
C HIS A 114 9.22 -2.61 17.11
N LEU A 115 9.75 -3.78 17.49
CA LEU A 115 10.51 -4.65 16.58
C LEU A 115 9.63 -5.11 15.40
N LEU A 116 8.38 -5.47 15.69
CA LEU A 116 7.44 -5.92 14.66
C LEU A 116 7.01 -4.78 13.74
N GLY A 117 6.69 -3.59 14.29
CA GLY A 117 6.39 -2.41 13.50
C GLY A 117 7.56 -1.99 12.60
N GLY A 118 8.77 -2.00 13.14
CA GLY A 118 10.01 -1.72 12.40
C GLY A 118 10.26 -2.74 11.28
N LEU A 119 10.07 -4.04 11.54
CA LEU A 119 10.20 -5.09 10.51
C LEU A 119 9.20 -4.89 9.37
N VAL A 120 7.91 -4.68 9.68
CA VAL A 120 6.87 -4.43 8.67
C VAL A 120 7.21 -3.19 7.85
N THR A 121 7.75 -2.14 8.49
CA THR A 121 8.19 -0.92 7.81
C THR A 121 9.35 -1.16 6.86
N ILE A 122 10.37 -1.92 7.26
CA ILE A 122 11.50 -2.28 6.39
C ILE A 122 11.01 -3.10 5.20
N ILE A 123 10.16 -4.10 5.44
CA ILE A 123 9.56 -4.91 4.37
C ILE A 123 8.76 -4.04 3.41
N ALA A 124 7.97 -3.09 3.92
CA ALA A 124 7.16 -2.18 3.11
C ALA A 124 8.05 -1.27 2.24
N VAL A 125 9.09 -0.66 2.81
CA VAL A 125 10.03 0.19 2.05
C VAL A 125 10.73 -0.61 0.96
N VAL A 126 11.39 -1.72 1.32
CA VAL A 126 12.15 -2.54 0.36
C VAL A 126 11.23 -3.15 -0.69
N GLY A 127 10.05 -3.62 -0.27
CA GLY A 127 9.06 -4.23 -1.15
C GLY A 127 8.44 -3.26 -2.15
N THR A 128 8.30 -1.97 -1.81
CA THR A 128 7.64 -0.97 -2.68
C THR A 128 8.60 -0.17 -3.55
N VAL A 129 9.90 -0.17 -3.24
CA VAL A 129 10.94 0.49 -4.06
C VAL A 129 10.88 0.11 -5.54
N PRO A 130 10.77 -1.18 -5.94
CA PRO A 130 10.62 -1.55 -7.35
C PRO A 130 9.36 -0.91 -7.98
N TYR A 131 8.25 -0.86 -7.25
CA TYR A 131 7.01 -0.26 -7.72
C TYR A 131 7.09 1.27 -7.89
N ILE A 132 7.93 1.95 -7.12
CA ILE A 132 8.22 3.39 -7.30
C ILE A 132 9.09 3.57 -8.55
N ALA A 133 10.14 2.76 -8.69
CA ALA A 133 11.03 2.77 -9.86
C ALA A 133 10.25 2.61 -11.18
N LEU A 134 9.27 1.70 -11.16
CA LEU A 134 8.31 1.49 -12.24
C LEU A 134 7.59 2.77 -12.68
N GLN A 135 7.14 3.61 -11.74
CA GLN A 135 6.44 4.85 -12.09
C GLN A 135 7.39 5.89 -12.67
N LEU A 136 8.62 5.97 -12.14
CA LEU A 136 9.64 6.86 -12.68
C LEU A 136 9.99 6.48 -14.12
N LYS A 137 10.16 5.18 -14.40
CA LYS A 137 10.34 4.65 -15.76
C LYS A 137 9.18 5.07 -16.68
N ALA A 138 7.94 4.86 -16.25
CA ALA A 138 6.76 5.21 -17.05
C ALA A 138 6.70 6.69 -17.45
N ILE A 139 6.99 7.60 -16.51
CA ILE A 139 7.00 9.05 -16.80
C ILE A 139 8.16 9.39 -17.74
N SER A 140 9.36 8.85 -17.47
CA SER A 140 10.56 9.12 -18.24
C SER A 140 10.43 8.64 -19.69
N SER A 141 10.03 7.38 -19.89
CA SER A 141 9.80 6.80 -21.22
C SER A 141 8.68 7.52 -21.97
N GLY A 142 7.57 7.85 -21.30
CA GLY A 142 6.47 8.60 -21.91
C GLY A 142 6.88 10.00 -22.40
N TYR A 143 7.74 10.68 -21.64
CA TYR A 143 8.28 11.99 -22.01
C TYR A 143 9.20 11.89 -23.24
N GLY A 144 10.15 10.93 -23.25
CA GLY A 144 11.07 10.73 -24.36
C GLY A 144 10.36 10.46 -25.70
N LEU A 145 9.27 9.69 -25.66
CA LEU A 145 8.44 9.41 -26.84
C LEU A 145 7.77 10.65 -27.43
N LEU A 146 7.31 11.59 -26.59
CA LEU A 146 6.61 12.79 -27.06
C LEU A 146 7.55 13.85 -27.66
N VAL A 147 8.74 14.01 -27.08
CA VAL A 147 9.81 14.88 -27.62
C VAL A 147 10.39 14.29 -28.91
N GLY A 148 10.35 12.96 -29.03
CA GLY A 148 10.69 12.24 -30.24
C GLY A 148 12.15 11.79 -30.30
N GLU A 149 12.73 11.46 -29.16
CA GLU A 149 14.00 10.71 -29.07
C GLU A 149 13.82 9.22 -29.48
N LEU A 150 13.03 8.97 -30.53
CA LEU A 150 12.78 7.65 -31.12
C LEU A 150 14.08 6.99 -31.62
N GLY A 151 15.10 7.77 -31.94
CA GLY A 151 16.43 7.29 -32.34
C GLY A 151 17.28 6.78 -31.16
N ALA A 152 17.22 7.45 -30.00
CA ALA A 152 18.02 7.07 -28.83
C ALA A 152 17.48 5.83 -28.09
N LEU A 153 16.19 5.49 -28.31
CA LEU A 153 15.55 4.28 -27.76
C LEU A 153 15.63 3.07 -28.72
N ARG A 154 16.00 3.27 -30.00
CA ARG A 154 16.19 2.17 -30.98
C ARG A 154 17.57 1.53 -30.89
N ASP A 155 18.59 2.32 -30.54
CA ASP A 155 19.93 1.84 -30.29
C ASP A 155 20.09 1.62 -28.78
N GLY A 156 19.94 0.37 -28.32
CA GLY A 156 20.07 -0.06 -26.92
C GLY A 156 21.45 0.15 -26.28
N GLU A 157 22.21 1.14 -26.75
CA GLU A 157 23.58 1.47 -26.32
C GLU A 157 23.70 2.90 -25.74
N GLY A 158 22.62 3.68 -25.66
CA GLY A 158 22.70 5.12 -25.32
C GLY A 158 22.50 5.55 -23.86
N ALA A 159 21.84 4.76 -23.01
CA ALA A 159 21.37 5.28 -21.70
C ALA A 159 22.34 5.10 -20.52
N VAL A 160 23.39 4.28 -20.66
CA VAL A 160 24.24 3.89 -19.51
C VAL A 160 25.39 4.88 -19.24
N ASP A 161 25.77 5.72 -20.21
CA ASP A 161 26.95 6.59 -20.12
C ASP A 161 26.66 8.10 -19.97
N SER A 162 25.39 8.49 -19.86
CA SER A 162 25.05 9.88 -19.54
C SER A 162 25.26 10.12 -18.03
N GLY A 163 26.01 11.18 -17.66
CA GLY A 163 26.28 11.52 -16.26
C GLY A 163 24.99 11.65 -15.44
N TRP A 164 25.04 11.39 -14.14
CA TRP A 164 23.86 11.48 -13.25
C TRP A 164 23.16 12.86 -13.28
N TRP A 165 23.85 13.90 -13.75
CA TRP A 165 23.33 15.26 -13.94
C TRP A 165 22.55 15.47 -15.25
N THR A 166 22.68 14.58 -16.25
CA THR A 166 21.92 14.62 -17.52
C THR A 166 20.69 13.69 -17.51
N ASP A 167 20.54 12.84 -16.50
CA ASP A 167 19.42 11.91 -16.39
C ASP A 167 18.12 12.63 -15.99
N GLY A 168 17.21 12.78 -16.96
CA GLY A 168 15.88 13.37 -16.77
C GLY A 168 15.07 12.70 -15.66
N THR A 169 15.31 11.42 -15.39
CA THR A 169 14.59 10.63 -14.38
C THR A 169 14.91 11.08 -12.96
N LEU A 170 16.15 11.50 -12.69
CA LEU A 170 16.53 12.05 -11.38
C LEU A 170 15.75 13.34 -11.08
N TYR A 171 15.65 14.24 -12.06
CA TYR A 171 14.89 15.48 -11.92
C TYR A 171 13.39 15.23 -11.72
N ILE A 172 12.83 14.22 -12.39
CA ILE A 172 11.45 13.76 -12.15
C ILE A 172 11.30 13.30 -10.70
N ALA A 173 12.20 12.44 -10.20
CA ALA A 173 12.14 11.95 -8.82
C ALA A 173 12.23 13.09 -7.79
N LEU A 174 13.14 14.05 -7.97
CA LEU A 174 13.30 15.21 -7.09
C LEU A 174 12.08 16.15 -7.15
N THR A 175 11.52 16.36 -8.34
CA THR A 175 10.31 17.16 -8.51
C THR A 175 9.12 16.51 -7.80
N LEU A 176 8.93 15.20 -7.97
CA LEU A 176 7.90 14.45 -7.25
C LEU A 176 8.14 14.47 -5.73
N ALA A 177 9.40 14.42 -5.27
CA ALA A 177 9.72 14.56 -3.86
C ALA A 177 9.29 15.91 -3.31
N LEU A 178 9.61 17.00 -4.03
CA LEU A 178 9.20 18.35 -3.67
C LEU A 178 7.67 18.47 -3.62
N PHE A 179 6.97 18.00 -4.66
CA PHE A 179 5.50 18.02 -4.70
C PHE A 179 4.90 17.21 -3.56
N THR A 180 5.43 16.01 -3.28
CA THR A 180 4.98 15.17 -2.16
C THR A 180 5.21 15.86 -0.82
N ILE A 181 6.34 16.53 -0.62
CA ILE A 181 6.63 17.28 0.61
C ILE A 181 5.65 18.43 0.81
N LEU A 182 5.40 19.21 -0.25
CA LEU A 182 4.46 20.34 -0.23
C LEU A 182 3.02 19.87 0.06
N PHE A 183 2.68 18.67 -0.39
CA PHE A 183 1.35 18.10 -0.27
C PHE A 183 1.11 17.38 1.07
N GLY A 184 2.02 16.48 1.44
CA GLY A 184 1.81 15.50 2.52
C GLY A 184 2.38 15.87 3.89
N THR A 185 3.24 16.89 4.00
CA THR A 185 3.89 17.24 5.28
C THR A 185 3.34 18.53 5.91
N ARG A 186 2.13 18.93 5.53
CA ARG A 186 1.49 20.17 6.02
C ARG A 186 0.79 19.99 7.38
N HIS A 187 0.37 18.76 7.70
CA HIS A 187 -0.25 18.40 8.98
C HIS A 187 0.60 17.35 9.70
N LEU A 188 0.77 17.51 11.02
CA LEU A 188 1.62 16.64 11.84
C LEU A 188 0.88 15.42 12.38
N ASP A 189 -0.39 15.61 12.72
CA ASP A 189 -1.23 14.51 13.14
C ASP A 189 -1.56 13.67 11.90
N THR A 190 -0.99 12.47 11.82
CA THR A 190 -1.26 11.50 10.75
C THR A 190 -2.63 10.83 10.91
N THR A 191 -3.32 11.07 12.03
CA THR A 191 -4.73 10.70 12.20
C THR A 191 -5.69 11.81 11.76
N GLU A 192 -5.21 13.04 11.56
CA GLU A 192 -6.00 14.05 10.84
C GLU A 192 -6.04 13.68 9.36
N ARG A 193 -7.26 13.63 8.84
CA ARG A 193 -7.58 13.15 7.50
C ARG A 193 -7.05 14.12 6.46
N HIS A 194 -6.42 13.60 5.42
CA HIS A 194 -5.96 14.41 4.30
C HIS A 194 -7.10 14.56 3.29
N GLU A 195 -8.10 15.37 3.63
CA GLU A 195 -9.28 15.52 2.77
C GLU A 195 -8.92 16.04 1.37
N GLY A 196 -8.00 17.01 1.29
CA GLY A 196 -7.44 17.49 0.04
C GLY A 196 -6.74 16.40 -0.77
N MET A 197 -5.99 15.50 -0.11
CA MET A 197 -5.36 14.34 -0.77
C MET A 197 -6.40 13.43 -1.41
N VAL A 198 -7.39 13.01 -0.64
CA VAL A 198 -8.44 12.10 -1.14
C VAL A 198 -9.23 12.74 -2.28
N ALA A 199 -9.51 14.05 -2.22
CA ALA A 199 -10.16 14.78 -3.30
C ALA A 199 -9.31 14.83 -4.58
N ALA A 200 -8.01 15.10 -4.46
CA ALA A 200 -7.10 15.09 -5.62
C ALA A 200 -7.01 13.70 -6.25
N ILE A 201 -6.93 12.64 -5.44
CA ILE A 201 -6.91 11.25 -5.91
C ILE A 201 -8.21 10.89 -6.66
N ALA A 202 -9.36 11.31 -6.13
CA ALA A 202 -10.62 11.06 -6.81
C ALA A 202 -10.70 11.78 -8.17
N PHE A 203 -10.22 13.03 -8.23
CA PHE A 203 -10.17 13.80 -9.48
C PHE A 203 -9.22 13.18 -10.51
N GLU A 204 -8.00 12.81 -10.09
CA GLU A 204 -7.03 12.20 -11.00
C GLU A 204 -7.54 10.87 -11.56
N SER A 205 -8.29 10.07 -10.79
CA SER A 205 -8.89 8.82 -11.26
C SER A 205 -9.88 9.07 -12.40
N VAL A 206 -10.65 10.16 -12.34
CA VAL A 206 -11.53 10.56 -13.45
C VAL A 206 -10.71 10.96 -14.68
N VAL A 207 -9.65 11.75 -14.51
CA VAL A 207 -8.77 12.17 -15.61
C VAL A 207 -8.12 10.96 -16.30
N LYS A 208 -7.58 10.02 -15.52
CA LYS A 208 -6.98 8.78 -16.04
C LYS A 208 -7.99 7.99 -16.86
N LEU A 209 -9.18 7.77 -16.30
CA LEU A 209 -10.22 6.99 -16.94
C LEU A 209 -10.66 7.65 -18.26
N LEU A 210 -10.95 8.94 -18.25
CA LEU A 210 -11.37 9.66 -19.46
C LEU A 210 -10.29 9.65 -20.55
N ALA A 211 -9.02 9.87 -20.19
CA ALA A 211 -7.92 9.84 -21.14
C ALA A 211 -7.72 8.43 -21.75
N PHE A 212 -7.81 7.38 -20.91
CA PHE A 212 -7.67 6.00 -21.38
C PHE A 212 -8.85 5.55 -22.26
N LEU A 213 -10.07 5.92 -21.88
CA LEU A 213 -11.27 5.66 -22.69
C LEU A 213 -11.20 6.41 -24.02
N ALA A 214 -10.71 7.66 -24.05
CA ALA A 214 -10.60 8.44 -25.28
C ALA A 214 -9.67 7.76 -26.30
N VAL A 215 -8.48 7.31 -25.88
CA VAL A 215 -7.58 6.57 -26.77
C VAL A 215 -8.12 5.19 -27.13
N GLY A 216 -8.77 4.50 -26.20
CA GLY A 216 -9.41 3.22 -26.46
C GLY A 216 -10.51 3.30 -27.52
N ILE A 217 -11.37 4.33 -27.43
CA ILE A 217 -12.42 4.61 -28.42
C ILE A 217 -11.80 5.00 -29.76
N TYR A 218 -10.79 5.87 -29.76
CA TYR A 218 -10.08 6.26 -30.97
C TYR A 218 -9.47 5.05 -31.70
N VAL A 219 -8.75 4.19 -30.98
CA VAL A 219 -8.21 2.96 -31.56
C VAL A 219 -9.35 2.08 -32.06
N THR A 220 -10.32 1.75 -31.22
CA THR A 220 -11.31 0.72 -31.56
C THR A 220 -12.28 1.13 -32.67
N PHE A 221 -12.66 2.40 -32.76
CA PHE A 221 -13.73 2.86 -33.65
C PHE A 221 -13.29 3.86 -34.74
N VAL A 222 -12.13 4.50 -34.60
CA VAL A 222 -11.62 5.45 -35.61
C VAL A 222 -10.52 4.81 -36.45
N LEU A 223 -9.58 4.11 -35.80
CA LEU A 223 -8.53 3.35 -36.49
C LEU A 223 -9.05 2.02 -37.05
N TYR A 224 -9.95 1.39 -36.30
CA TYR A 224 -10.62 0.14 -36.67
C TYR A 224 -12.14 0.35 -36.68
N ASP A 225 -12.88 -0.44 -37.45
CA ASP A 225 -14.34 -0.28 -37.59
C ASP A 225 -15.10 -1.03 -36.47
N GLY A 226 -14.66 -0.80 -35.23
CA GLY A 226 -15.19 -1.45 -34.02
C GLY A 226 -14.42 -2.71 -33.59
N PHE A 227 -14.86 -3.29 -32.48
CA PHE A 227 -14.27 -4.51 -31.92
C PHE A 227 -14.26 -5.66 -32.93
N GLY A 228 -15.35 -5.87 -33.68
CA GLY A 228 -15.49 -6.98 -34.63
C GLY A 228 -14.44 -6.95 -35.73
N ASP A 229 -14.24 -5.80 -36.38
CA ASP A 229 -13.21 -5.62 -37.42
C ASP A 229 -11.81 -5.84 -36.86
N LEU A 230 -11.51 -5.26 -35.69
CA LEU A 230 -10.21 -5.41 -35.05
C LEU A 230 -9.88 -6.88 -34.73
N TYR A 231 -10.81 -7.61 -34.11
CA TYR A 231 -10.63 -9.03 -33.83
C TYR A 231 -10.53 -9.87 -35.11
N ALA A 232 -11.33 -9.56 -36.13
CA ALA A 232 -11.26 -10.28 -37.41
C ALA A 232 -9.89 -10.12 -38.08
N ARG A 233 -9.32 -8.91 -38.08
CA ARG A 233 -7.97 -8.66 -38.59
C ARG A 233 -6.90 -9.33 -37.74
N ALA A 234 -7.04 -9.31 -36.42
CA ALA A 234 -6.10 -9.98 -35.52
C ALA A 234 -6.11 -11.51 -35.69
N VAL A 235 -7.28 -12.14 -35.93
CA VAL A 235 -7.37 -13.58 -36.19
C VAL A 235 -6.83 -13.95 -37.57
N ALA A 236 -6.95 -13.04 -38.55
CA ALA A 236 -6.39 -13.25 -39.88
C ALA A 236 -4.86 -13.24 -39.90
N GLU A 237 -4.22 -12.65 -38.90
CA GLU A 237 -2.77 -12.64 -38.74
C GLU A 237 -2.31 -13.88 -37.94
N PRO A 238 -1.58 -14.83 -38.55
CA PRO A 238 -1.22 -16.10 -37.92
C PRO A 238 -0.43 -15.93 -36.61
N ASP A 239 0.40 -14.90 -36.55
CA ASP A 239 1.20 -14.58 -35.36
C ASP A 239 0.34 -14.06 -34.20
N LEU A 240 -0.76 -13.35 -34.48
CA LEU A 240 -1.62 -12.75 -33.45
C LEU A 240 -2.71 -13.70 -32.96
N ALA A 241 -3.07 -14.71 -33.75
CA ALA A 241 -4.01 -15.75 -33.36
C ALA A 241 -3.62 -16.43 -32.04
N GLY A 242 -2.32 -16.61 -31.77
CA GLY A 242 -1.82 -17.16 -30.50
C GLY A 242 -2.09 -16.26 -29.28
N VAL A 243 -2.10 -14.93 -29.43
CA VAL A 243 -2.40 -14.00 -28.32
C VAL A 243 -3.86 -14.09 -27.88
N LEU A 244 -4.74 -14.51 -28.78
CA LEU A 244 -6.19 -14.58 -28.56
C LEU A 244 -6.63 -15.89 -27.89
N VAL A 245 -5.76 -16.89 -27.82
CA VAL A 245 -6.04 -18.18 -27.17
C VAL A 245 -5.53 -18.16 -25.73
N PHE A 246 -6.32 -18.66 -24.78
CA PHE A 246 -5.96 -18.76 -23.35
C PHE A 246 -4.60 -19.47 -23.13
N ASP A 247 -4.27 -20.38 -24.05
CA ASP A 247 -3.10 -21.28 -24.01
C ASP A 247 -1.88 -20.76 -24.80
N GLY A 248 -2.01 -19.63 -25.53
CA GLY A 248 -1.14 -19.36 -26.68
C GLY A 248 0.24 -18.77 -26.42
N THR A 249 0.67 -18.58 -25.17
CA THR A 249 2.05 -18.14 -24.87
C THR A 249 2.57 -18.63 -23.51
N GLY A 250 2.76 -19.95 -23.37
CA GLY A 250 3.82 -20.52 -22.51
C GLY A 250 3.51 -20.75 -21.03
N SER A 251 3.86 -21.97 -20.57
CA SER A 251 4.36 -22.39 -19.24
C SER A 251 3.67 -22.02 -17.92
N ILE A 252 2.62 -21.20 -17.87
CA ILE A 252 2.08 -20.70 -16.59
C ILE A 252 0.92 -21.56 -16.05
N GLY A 253 0.14 -22.18 -16.94
CA GLY A 253 -0.99 -23.04 -16.60
C GLY A 253 -2.09 -22.34 -15.77
N TYR A 254 -3.18 -23.04 -15.50
CA TYR A 254 -4.27 -22.52 -14.66
C TYR A 254 -3.81 -22.14 -13.24
N GLY A 255 -2.78 -22.83 -12.73
CA GLY A 255 -2.21 -22.60 -11.41
C GLY A 255 -1.56 -21.22 -11.28
N GLY A 256 -0.75 -20.79 -12.25
CA GLY A 256 -0.11 -19.48 -12.19
C GLY A 256 -1.12 -18.34 -12.36
N TRP A 257 -2.15 -18.51 -13.19
CA TRP A 257 -3.23 -17.52 -13.31
C TRP A 257 -3.96 -17.31 -11.98
N PHE A 258 -4.30 -18.41 -11.29
CA PHE A 258 -4.90 -18.36 -9.96
C PHE A 258 -3.97 -17.69 -8.94
N ALA A 259 -2.68 -18.03 -8.93
CA ALA A 259 -1.70 -17.41 -8.05
C ALA A 259 -1.63 -15.88 -8.26
N HIS A 260 -1.69 -15.40 -9.51
CA HIS A 260 -1.71 -13.97 -9.82
C HIS A 260 -3.01 -13.28 -9.38
N VAL A 261 -4.16 -13.95 -9.47
CA VAL A 261 -5.44 -13.43 -8.94
C VAL A 261 -5.35 -13.26 -7.43
N VAL A 262 -4.87 -14.29 -6.72
CA VAL A 262 -4.67 -14.24 -5.26
C VAL A 262 -3.70 -13.13 -4.91
N LEU A 263 -2.55 -13.06 -5.60
CA LEU A 263 -1.52 -12.05 -5.37
C LEU A 263 -2.07 -10.63 -5.50
N ALA A 264 -2.80 -10.35 -6.58
CA ALA A 264 -3.38 -9.02 -6.82
C ALA A 264 -4.49 -8.68 -5.81
N GLY A 265 -5.28 -9.69 -5.39
CA GLY A 265 -6.28 -9.54 -4.33
C GLY A 265 -5.67 -9.22 -2.96
N LEU A 266 -4.55 -9.86 -2.61
CA LEU A 266 -3.80 -9.51 -1.40
C LEU A 266 -3.18 -8.11 -1.53
N ALA A 267 -2.55 -7.81 -2.67
CA ALA A 267 -1.89 -6.53 -2.89
C ALA A 267 -2.85 -5.34 -2.76
N VAL A 268 -4.07 -5.40 -3.31
CA VAL A 268 -5.02 -4.28 -3.19
C VAL A 268 -5.38 -4.00 -1.74
N ILE A 269 -5.40 -4.98 -0.83
CA ILE A 269 -5.74 -4.77 0.57
C ILE A 269 -4.52 -4.31 1.39
N PHE A 270 -3.36 -4.92 1.18
CA PHE A 270 -2.22 -4.80 2.08
C PHE A 270 -1.15 -3.79 1.63
N LEU A 271 -1.25 -3.23 0.42
CA LEU A 271 -0.36 -2.15 0.00
C LEU A 271 -0.45 -0.96 0.96
N PRO A 272 0.67 -0.36 1.42
CA PRO A 272 0.64 0.76 2.36
C PRO A 272 -0.24 1.91 1.89
N ARG A 273 -0.14 2.31 0.61
CA ARG A 273 -1.04 3.33 0.03
C ARG A 273 -2.52 2.92 0.04
N GLN A 274 -2.81 1.63 -0.19
CA GLN A 274 -4.17 1.14 -0.23
C GLN A 274 -4.77 1.06 1.17
N PHE A 275 -3.99 0.61 2.15
CA PHE A 275 -4.35 0.67 3.56
C PHE A 275 -4.62 2.12 3.97
N GLN A 276 -3.75 3.08 3.60
CA GLN A 276 -3.98 4.49 3.88
C GLN A 276 -5.34 4.96 3.34
N ILE A 277 -5.63 4.72 2.06
CA ILE A 277 -6.86 5.23 1.43
C ILE A 277 -8.12 4.48 1.86
N MET A 278 -8.10 3.15 1.92
CA MET A 278 -9.27 2.35 2.28
C MET A 278 -9.58 2.34 3.77
N VAL A 279 -8.55 2.42 4.62
CA VAL A 279 -8.69 2.20 6.06
C VAL A 279 -8.58 3.52 6.83
N VAL A 280 -7.44 4.21 6.68
CA VAL A 280 -7.12 5.39 7.50
C VAL A 280 -7.94 6.62 7.08
N GLU A 281 -8.05 6.87 5.77
CA GLU A 281 -8.77 8.03 5.22
C GLU A 281 -10.29 7.83 5.10
N ASN A 282 -10.82 6.68 5.55
CA ASN A 282 -12.27 6.42 5.49
C ASN A 282 -13.05 7.27 6.52
N VAL A 283 -13.87 8.20 6.01
CA VAL A 283 -14.71 9.07 6.83
C VAL A 283 -15.97 8.40 7.37
N ASN A 284 -16.52 7.43 6.64
CA ASN A 284 -17.75 6.73 6.96
C ASN A 284 -17.69 5.28 6.45
N GLU A 285 -17.86 4.33 7.37
CA GLU A 285 -17.84 2.89 7.08
C GLU A 285 -18.89 2.50 6.02
N GLN A 286 -20.01 3.22 5.95
CA GLN A 286 -21.07 2.96 4.97
C GLN A 286 -20.63 3.23 3.53
N HIS A 287 -19.62 4.09 3.31
CA HIS A 287 -19.07 4.33 1.97
C HIS A 287 -18.50 3.04 1.35
N LEU A 288 -18.02 2.12 2.18
CA LEU A 288 -17.51 0.83 1.74
C LEU A 288 -18.56 0.01 0.97
N ARG A 289 -19.84 0.08 1.37
CA ARG A 289 -20.93 -0.66 0.69
C ARG A 289 -21.03 -0.32 -0.79
N ARG A 290 -20.89 0.96 -1.13
CA ARG A 290 -20.92 1.39 -2.54
C ARG A 290 -19.58 1.13 -3.23
N ALA A 291 -18.46 1.32 -2.52
CA ALA A 291 -17.13 1.04 -3.07
C ALA A 291 -16.96 -0.42 -3.51
N THR A 292 -17.58 -1.38 -2.83
CA THR A 292 -17.59 -2.81 -3.20
C THR A 292 -18.02 -3.07 -4.65
N TRP A 293 -18.88 -2.23 -5.23
CA TRP A 293 -19.31 -2.37 -6.63
C TRP A 293 -18.72 -1.32 -7.55
N LEU A 294 -18.59 -0.08 -7.06
CA LEU A 294 -18.11 1.03 -7.86
C LEU A 294 -16.61 0.90 -8.23
N PHE A 295 -15.78 0.35 -7.34
CA PHE A 295 -14.38 0.09 -7.66
C PHE A 295 -14.22 -1.01 -8.72
N PRO A 296 -14.86 -2.20 -8.61
CA PRO A 296 -14.90 -3.16 -9.72
C PRO A 296 -15.44 -2.60 -11.03
N ALA A 297 -16.49 -1.76 -10.98
CA ALA A 297 -17.01 -1.11 -12.19
C ALA A 297 -15.98 -0.17 -12.83
N TYR A 298 -15.21 0.57 -12.02
CA TYR A 298 -14.07 1.36 -12.49
C TYR A 298 -12.99 0.47 -13.14
N LEU A 299 -12.63 -0.65 -12.49
CA LEU A 299 -11.65 -1.60 -13.04
C LEU A 299 -12.12 -2.17 -14.37
N LEU A 300 -13.41 -2.49 -14.50
CA LEU A 300 -13.97 -2.92 -15.77
C LEU A 300 -13.82 -1.82 -16.83
N ALA A 301 -14.28 -0.60 -16.52
CA ALA A 301 -14.28 0.52 -17.45
C ALA A 301 -12.88 0.82 -18.02
N ILE A 302 -11.85 0.87 -17.16
CA ILE A 302 -10.48 1.15 -17.62
C ILE A 302 -9.87 -0.01 -18.42
N ASN A 303 -10.36 -1.25 -18.24
CA ASN A 303 -9.79 -2.43 -18.91
C ASN A 303 -10.50 -2.82 -20.22
N ILE A 304 -11.70 -2.29 -20.52
CA ILE A 304 -12.46 -2.62 -21.74
C ILE A 304 -11.61 -2.44 -23.01
N PHE A 305 -10.79 -1.40 -23.07
CA PHE A 305 -10.00 -1.07 -24.25
C PHE A 305 -8.54 -1.55 -24.21
N VAL A 306 -8.13 -2.28 -23.16
CA VAL A 306 -6.74 -2.77 -23.07
C VAL A 306 -6.40 -3.73 -24.22
N ILE A 307 -7.25 -4.74 -24.46
CA ILE A 307 -7.04 -5.69 -25.57
C ILE A 307 -7.11 -4.97 -26.93
N PRO A 308 -8.12 -4.12 -27.20
CA PRO A 308 -8.15 -3.36 -28.45
C PRO A 308 -6.90 -2.53 -28.72
N ILE A 309 -6.39 -1.81 -27.71
CA ILE A 309 -5.16 -1.01 -27.89
C ILE A 309 -3.96 -1.93 -28.14
N ALA A 310 -3.86 -3.06 -27.43
CA ALA A 310 -2.79 -4.03 -27.62
C ALA A 310 -2.80 -4.64 -29.04
N LEU A 311 -3.96 -5.11 -29.50
CA LEU A 311 -4.12 -5.67 -30.85
C LEU A 311 -3.88 -4.61 -31.92
N GLY A 312 -4.38 -3.39 -31.72
CA GLY A 312 -4.15 -2.29 -32.66
C GLY A 312 -2.65 -1.97 -32.80
N GLY A 313 -1.92 -1.93 -31.68
CA GLY A 313 -0.48 -1.73 -31.68
C GLY A 313 0.26 -2.85 -32.40
N LEU A 314 -0.09 -4.11 -32.12
CA LEU A 314 0.52 -5.27 -32.78
C LEU A 314 0.22 -5.33 -34.29
N LEU A 315 -1.00 -5.02 -34.71
CA LEU A 315 -1.38 -4.97 -36.13
C LEU A 315 -0.67 -3.84 -36.88
N HIS A 316 -0.44 -2.71 -36.21
CA HIS A 316 0.17 -1.54 -36.84
C HIS A 316 1.71 -1.62 -36.88
N PHE A 317 2.35 -1.94 -35.75
CA PHE A 317 3.80 -1.94 -35.63
C PHE A 317 4.44 -3.31 -35.89
N GLY A 318 3.69 -4.40 -35.80
CA GLY A 318 4.24 -5.76 -35.75
C GLY A 318 4.84 -6.10 -34.38
N ARG A 319 5.36 -7.32 -34.24
CA ARG A 319 5.98 -7.80 -32.99
C ARG A 319 7.44 -7.40 -32.89
N GLY A 320 7.85 -6.93 -31.71
CA GLY A 320 9.25 -6.68 -31.36
C GLY A 320 9.87 -5.41 -31.95
N THR A 321 9.10 -4.60 -32.67
CA THR A 321 9.57 -3.35 -33.30
C THR A 321 9.44 -2.14 -32.37
N VAL A 322 8.34 -2.08 -31.61
CA VAL A 322 8.01 -1.02 -30.65
C VAL A 322 7.64 -1.69 -29.34
N ASP A 323 8.13 -1.13 -28.23
CA ASP A 323 7.80 -1.63 -26.90
C ASP A 323 6.27 -1.58 -26.67
N PRO A 324 5.62 -2.74 -26.45
CA PRO A 324 4.17 -2.80 -26.27
C PRO A 324 3.63 -2.00 -25.07
N ASP A 325 4.45 -1.74 -24.05
CA ASP A 325 4.07 -0.90 -22.92
C ASP A 325 3.77 0.55 -23.38
N THR A 326 4.25 0.95 -24.56
CA THR A 326 4.14 2.31 -25.11
C THR A 326 2.99 2.50 -26.11
N PHE A 327 2.27 1.45 -26.51
CA PHE A 327 1.23 1.49 -27.56
C PHE A 327 0.14 2.53 -27.31
N VAL A 328 -0.19 2.79 -26.05
CA VAL A 328 -1.18 3.81 -25.66
C VAL A 328 -0.76 5.20 -26.14
N LEU A 329 0.55 5.48 -26.20
CA LEU A 329 1.12 6.73 -26.70
C LEU A 329 1.51 6.65 -28.18
N THR A 330 2.14 5.54 -28.59
CA THR A 330 2.72 5.44 -29.93
C THR A 330 1.66 5.30 -31.03
N LEU A 331 0.49 4.70 -30.76
CA LEU A 331 -0.61 4.64 -31.74
C LEU A 331 -1.14 6.04 -32.11
N PRO A 332 -1.56 6.91 -31.17
CA PRO A 332 -1.90 8.29 -31.50
C PRO A 332 -0.78 9.05 -32.21
N LEU A 333 0.47 8.86 -31.81
CA LEU A 333 1.62 9.54 -32.41
C LEU A 333 1.88 9.11 -33.85
N ALA A 334 1.74 7.81 -34.16
CA ALA A 334 1.92 7.27 -35.51
C ALA A 334 0.84 7.74 -36.50
N HIS A 335 -0.29 8.21 -35.98
CA HIS A 335 -1.41 8.75 -36.75
C HIS A 335 -1.58 10.27 -36.61
N ASP A 336 -0.49 10.97 -36.24
CA ASP A 336 -0.41 12.44 -36.12
C ASP A 336 -1.45 13.07 -35.14
N GLN A 337 -2.01 12.28 -34.22
CA GLN A 337 -2.95 12.74 -33.19
C GLN A 337 -2.21 13.27 -31.96
N ALA A 338 -1.42 14.32 -32.13
CA ALA A 338 -0.56 14.87 -31.08
C ALA A 338 -1.33 15.35 -29.83
N ALA A 339 -2.54 15.90 -30.01
CA ALA A 339 -3.39 16.33 -28.89
C ALA A 339 -3.88 15.14 -28.05
N LEU A 340 -4.25 14.03 -28.70
CA LEU A 340 -4.65 12.80 -28.02
C LEU A 340 -3.45 12.17 -27.30
N ALA A 341 -2.27 12.14 -27.94
CA ALA A 341 -1.04 11.67 -27.32
C ALA A 341 -0.69 12.48 -26.05
N LEU A 342 -0.84 13.81 -26.09
CA LEU A 342 -0.63 14.67 -24.92
C LEU A 342 -1.65 14.40 -23.82
N LEU A 343 -2.93 14.23 -24.15
CA LEU A 343 -3.99 13.89 -23.19
C LEU A 343 -3.70 12.56 -22.49
N VAL A 344 -3.33 11.53 -23.27
CA VAL A 344 -2.94 10.21 -22.77
C VAL A 344 -1.71 10.30 -21.89
N PHE A 345 -0.70 11.08 -22.28
CA PHE A 345 0.48 11.30 -21.45
C PHE A 345 0.13 11.97 -20.11
N VAL A 346 -0.76 12.97 -20.10
CA VAL A 346 -1.27 13.56 -18.86
C VAL A 346 -2.02 12.52 -18.02
N GLY A 347 -2.79 11.62 -18.64
CA GLY A 347 -3.42 10.48 -17.98
C GLY A 347 -2.41 9.50 -17.36
N GLY A 348 -1.33 9.17 -18.07
CA GLY A 348 -0.26 8.32 -17.56
C GLY A 348 0.57 8.98 -16.45
N LEU A 349 0.91 10.26 -16.62
CA LEU A 349 1.55 11.09 -15.60
C LEU A 349 0.69 11.11 -14.33
N SER A 350 -0.60 11.40 -14.47
CA SER A 350 -1.58 11.33 -13.40
C SER A 350 -1.57 9.98 -12.68
N ALA A 351 -1.56 8.88 -13.43
CA ALA A 351 -1.53 7.53 -12.86
C ALA A 351 -0.24 7.25 -12.06
N ALA A 352 0.89 7.78 -12.52
CA ALA A 352 2.18 7.67 -11.85
C ALA A 352 2.27 8.56 -10.60
N THR A 353 1.98 9.86 -10.74
CA THR A 353 2.21 10.86 -9.67
C THR A 353 1.33 10.63 -8.46
N GLY A 354 0.05 10.32 -8.66
CA GLY A 354 -0.87 10.03 -7.55
C GLY A 354 -0.42 8.84 -6.72
N MET A 355 0.01 7.77 -7.39
CA MET A 355 0.60 6.60 -6.75
C MET A 355 1.82 6.99 -5.90
N VAL A 356 2.79 7.67 -6.51
CA VAL A 356 4.06 8.04 -5.86
C VAL A 356 3.82 8.92 -4.64
N ILE A 357 2.93 9.91 -4.73
CA ILE A 357 2.63 10.83 -3.63
C ILE A 357 2.04 10.07 -2.43
N VAL A 358 1.00 9.26 -2.66
CA VAL A 358 0.30 8.56 -1.57
C VAL A 358 1.19 7.49 -0.94
N GLU A 359 1.93 6.74 -1.76
CA GLU A 359 2.87 5.72 -1.26
C GLU A 359 3.99 6.37 -0.44
N ALA A 360 4.59 7.46 -0.91
CA ALA A 360 5.64 8.15 -0.18
C ALA A 360 5.12 8.76 1.14
N ILE A 361 3.89 9.26 1.19
CA ILE A 361 3.26 9.73 2.44
C ILE A 361 3.07 8.56 3.41
N ALA A 362 2.49 7.45 2.95
CA ALA A 362 2.26 6.26 3.77
C ALA A 362 3.58 5.71 4.35
N LEU A 363 4.60 5.53 3.50
CA LEU A 363 5.91 5.04 3.91
C LEU A 363 6.64 6.04 4.82
N SER A 364 6.54 7.35 4.57
CA SER A 364 7.18 8.36 5.44
C SER A 364 6.59 8.34 6.86
N THR A 365 5.29 8.09 6.97
CA THR A 365 4.60 7.92 8.26
C THR A 365 5.08 6.68 8.98
N MET A 366 5.17 5.54 8.29
CA MET A 366 5.70 4.28 8.84
C MET A 366 7.17 4.43 9.28
N VAL A 367 8.03 4.98 8.42
CA VAL A 367 9.44 5.22 8.74
C VAL A 367 9.59 6.16 9.94
N CYS A 368 8.76 7.20 10.03
CA CYS A 368 8.75 8.10 11.18
C CYS A 368 8.34 7.37 12.46
N ASN A 369 7.15 6.75 12.47
CA ASN A 369 6.49 6.27 13.68
C ASN A 369 7.04 4.92 14.18
N ASP A 370 7.41 4.03 13.25
CA ASP A 370 7.72 2.64 13.55
C ASP A 370 9.21 2.31 13.48
N LEU A 371 10.03 3.18 12.86
CA LEU A 371 11.47 2.96 12.69
C LEU A 371 12.33 4.04 13.37
N VAL A 372 12.21 5.29 12.92
CA VAL A 372 13.10 6.38 13.35
C VAL A 372 12.76 6.88 14.75
N MET A 373 11.48 7.15 15.04
CA MET A 373 11.08 7.70 16.34
C MET A 373 11.38 6.74 17.51
N PRO A 374 11.07 5.44 17.43
CA PRO A 374 11.45 4.48 18.47
C PRO A 374 12.96 4.46 18.69
N MET A 375 13.75 4.42 17.61
CA MET A 375 15.22 4.42 17.71
C MET A 375 15.73 5.69 18.40
N LEU A 376 15.17 6.85 18.05
CA LEU A 376 15.54 8.13 18.65
C LEU A 376 15.20 8.19 20.15
N LEU A 377 14.04 7.68 20.57
CA LEU A 377 13.62 7.65 21.97
C LEU A 377 14.44 6.69 22.84
N HIS A 378 14.94 5.59 22.28
CA HIS A 378 15.81 4.65 23.01
C HIS A 378 17.20 5.25 23.30
N VAL A 379 17.68 6.17 22.47
CA VAL A 379 19.02 6.72 22.62
C VAL A 379 19.00 7.99 23.48
N ARG A 380 19.31 7.82 24.77
CA ARG A 380 19.36 8.89 25.80
C ARG A 380 20.17 10.13 25.38
N ARG A 381 21.17 9.98 24.52
CA ARG A 381 22.07 11.06 24.04
C ARG A 381 21.34 12.21 23.32
N PHE A 382 20.17 11.95 22.74
CA PHE A 382 19.43 12.98 22.00
C PHE A 382 18.58 13.89 22.91
N GLY A 383 18.46 13.57 24.20
CA GLY A 383 17.79 14.42 25.18
C GLY A 383 16.33 14.75 24.81
N LEU A 384 15.66 13.88 24.04
CA LEU A 384 14.31 14.14 23.51
C LEU A 384 13.29 14.32 24.63
N ALA A 385 13.48 13.62 25.75
CA ALA A 385 12.70 13.80 26.97
C ALA A 385 12.76 15.23 27.53
N ALA A 386 13.80 16.03 27.23
CA ALA A 386 13.97 17.41 27.66
C ALA A 386 13.49 18.47 26.63
N ARG A 387 13.18 18.09 25.39
CA ARG A 387 12.73 19.05 24.35
C ARG A 387 11.26 19.42 24.52
N ARG A 388 10.97 20.72 24.58
CA ARG A 388 9.60 21.27 24.69
C ARG A 388 8.75 21.11 23.43
N ASP A 389 9.38 20.98 22.27
CA ASP A 389 8.69 20.82 20.98
C ASP A 389 9.44 19.82 20.10
N LEU A 390 8.74 18.78 19.65
CA LEU A 390 9.24 17.73 18.75
C LEU A 390 8.56 17.77 17.37
N THR A 391 7.60 18.67 17.17
CA THR A 391 6.83 18.86 15.94
C THR A 391 7.76 19.09 14.73
N GLY A 392 8.72 20.01 14.84
CA GLY A 392 9.69 20.27 13.76
C GLY A 392 10.58 19.07 13.42
N LEU A 393 10.94 18.23 14.40
CA LEU A 393 11.74 17.03 14.20
C LEU A 393 10.94 15.96 13.44
N LEU A 394 9.69 15.72 13.83
CA LEU A 394 8.81 14.76 13.15
C LEU A 394 8.61 15.13 11.67
N LEU A 395 8.38 16.42 11.39
CA LEU A 395 8.30 16.92 10.01
C LEU A 395 9.60 16.73 9.23
N GLY A 396 10.74 17.01 9.85
CA GLY A 396 12.06 16.80 9.24
C GLY A 396 12.30 15.33 8.86
N ILE A 397 11.95 14.40 9.76
CA ILE A 397 12.08 12.95 9.53
C ILE A 397 11.17 12.52 8.37
N ARG A 398 9.90 12.93 8.35
CA ARG A 398 8.97 12.59 7.27
C ARG A 398 9.45 13.11 5.91
N ARG A 399 9.89 14.37 5.85
CA ARG A 399 10.43 14.98 4.61
C ARG A 399 11.69 14.25 4.14
N GLY A 400 12.60 13.92 5.05
CA GLY A 400 13.79 13.13 4.73
C GLY A 400 13.44 11.73 4.21
N ALA A 401 12.48 11.05 4.84
CA ALA A 401 12.02 9.73 4.42
C ALA A 401 11.43 9.74 3.00
N ILE A 402 10.63 10.75 2.65
CA ILE A 402 10.09 10.92 1.28
C ILE A 402 11.24 10.99 0.26
N VAL A 403 12.24 11.84 0.51
CA VAL A 403 13.39 12.00 -0.40
C VAL A 403 14.17 10.69 -0.52
N VAL A 404 14.49 10.04 0.60
CA VAL A 404 15.24 8.77 0.60
C VAL A 404 14.50 7.68 -0.16
N VAL A 405 13.21 7.49 0.08
CA VAL A 405 12.40 6.46 -0.60
C VAL A 405 12.34 6.69 -2.12
N LEU A 406 12.17 7.94 -2.56
CA LEU A 406 12.15 8.25 -4.00
C LEU A 406 13.51 8.10 -4.65
N LEU A 407 14.60 8.46 -3.95
CA LEU A 407 15.96 8.20 -4.41
C LEU A 407 16.29 6.70 -4.46
N LEU A 408 15.75 5.88 -3.55
CA LEU A 408 15.85 4.42 -3.63
C LEU A 408 15.10 3.88 -4.85
N GLY A 409 13.92 4.41 -5.17
CA GLY A 409 13.20 4.10 -6.41
C GLY A 409 14.01 4.45 -7.66
N TYR A 410 14.61 5.64 -7.69
CA TYR A 410 15.52 6.06 -8.77
C TYR A 410 16.76 5.14 -8.87
N LEU A 411 17.38 4.82 -7.73
CA LEU A 411 18.53 3.92 -7.70
C LEU A 411 18.15 2.54 -8.23
N TYR A 412 17.02 1.97 -7.80
CA TYR A 412 16.54 0.70 -8.33
C TYR A 412 16.28 0.76 -9.83
N PHE A 413 15.68 1.85 -10.34
CA PHE A 413 15.50 2.06 -11.78
C PHE A 413 16.84 1.98 -12.53
N ARG A 414 17.88 2.64 -12.01
CA ARG A 414 19.22 2.62 -12.62
C ARG A 414 19.92 1.26 -12.51
N LEU A 415 19.74 0.55 -11.38
CA LEU A 415 20.37 -0.74 -11.14
C LEU A 415 19.67 -1.89 -11.89
N ALA A 416 18.34 -1.92 -11.93
CA ALA A 416 17.58 -3.01 -12.52
C ALA A 416 17.69 -3.09 -14.06
N GLY A 417 18.17 -2.03 -14.71
CA GLY A 417 18.35 -1.97 -16.16
C GLY A 417 17.02 -1.85 -16.94
N GLU A 418 17.11 -1.48 -18.22
CA GLU A 418 15.92 -1.21 -19.05
C GLU A 418 15.17 -2.48 -19.50
N ALA A 419 15.82 -3.65 -19.45
CA ALA A 419 15.35 -4.90 -20.05
C ALA A 419 14.11 -5.53 -19.39
N TYR A 420 13.67 -5.02 -18.23
CA TYR A 420 12.46 -5.51 -17.57
C TYR A 420 11.21 -4.75 -18.05
N ALA A 421 10.22 -5.50 -18.56
CA ALA A 421 8.87 -4.99 -18.78
C ALA A 421 8.36 -4.35 -17.50
N LEU A 422 7.61 -3.24 -17.61
CA LEU A 422 7.01 -2.54 -16.46
C LEU A 422 6.31 -3.56 -15.56
N VAL A 423 5.59 -4.45 -16.22
CA VAL A 423 4.82 -5.61 -15.80
C VAL A 423 5.54 -6.63 -14.89
N SER A 424 6.85 -6.74 -14.93
CA SER A 424 7.55 -7.68 -14.05
C SER A 424 7.93 -7.01 -12.74
N ILE A 425 8.36 -5.75 -12.81
CA ILE A 425 8.83 -4.97 -11.65
C ILE A 425 7.73 -4.81 -10.60
N GLY A 426 6.50 -4.55 -11.03
CA GLY A 426 5.37 -4.36 -10.12
C GLY A 426 4.89 -5.64 -9.42
N LEU A 427 5.01 -6.82 -10.06
CA LEU A 427 4.65 -8.10 -9.43
C LEU A 427 5.61 -8.45 -8.29
N ILE A 428 6.90 -8.09 -8.43
CA ILE A 428 7.90 -8.24 -7.37
C ILE A 428 7.41 -7.55 -6.09
N SER A 429 6.93 -6.31 -6.21
CA SER A 429 6.40 -5.53 -5.09
C SER A 429 5.10 -6.09 -4.52
N PHE A 430 4.19 -6.60 -5.36
CA PHE A 430 2.97 -7.23 -4.88
C PHE A 430 3.29 -8.45 -4.02
N ALA A 431 4.24 -9.28 -4.45
CA ALA A 431 4.63 -10.49 -3.71
C ALA A 431 5.29 -10.17 -2.35
N ALA A 432 6.03 -9.07 -2.26
CA ALA A 432 6.61 -8.59 -1.00
C ALA A 432 5.52 -8.19 0.00
N VAL A 433 4.52 -7.45 -0.46
CA VAL A 433 3.44 -6.92 0.37
C VAL A 433 2.44 -8.01 0.76
N ALA A 434 2.25 -9.03 -0.09
CA ALA A 434 1.43 -10.20 0.23
C ALA A 434 1.90 -10.90 1.52
N GLN A 435 3.17 -10.74 1.92
CA GLN A 435 3.70 -11.29 3.17
C GLN A 435 3.05 -10.70 4.42
N PHE A 436 2.39 -9.54 4.35
CA PHE A 436 1.65 -9.00 5.49
C PHE A 436 0.34 -9.76 5.75
N ALA A 437 -0.19 -10.48 4.75
CA ALA A 437 -1.51 -11.08 4.83
C ALA A 437 -1.67 -12.08 6.00
N PRO A 438 -0.74 -13.03 6.26
CA PRO A 438 -0.88 -13.98 7.36
C PRO A 438 -0.95 -13.30 8.74
N ALA A 439 -0.08 -12.31 8.99
CA ALA A 439 -0.07 -11.57 10.25
C ALA A 439 -1.30 -10.66 10.41
N VAL A 440 -1.73 -9.97 9.35
CA VAL A 440 -2.90 -9.07 9.44
C VAL A 440 -4.20 -9.88 9.57
N LEU A 441 -4.41 -10.89 8.72
CA LEU A 441 -5.61 -11.73 8.75
C LEU A 441 -5.64 -12.60 10.02
N GLY A 442 -4.52 -13.24 10.36
CA GLY A 442 -4.39 -14.00 11.61
C GLY A 442 -4.66 -13.12 12.82
N GLY A 443 -4.15 -11.88 12.83
CA GLY A 443 -4.42 -10.90 13.86
C GLY A 443 -5.91 -10.56 14.03
N MET A 444 -6.66 -10.47 12.93
CA MET A 444 -8.08 -10.11 12.96
C MET A 444 -9.02 -11.28 13.29
N TYR A 445 -8.68 -12.51 12.94
CA TYR A 445 -9.60 -13.66 13.04
C TYR A 445 -9.14 -14.75 14.00
N TRP A 446 -7.88 -14.75 14.42
CA TRP A 446 -7.31 -15.77 15.31
C TRP A 446 -6.77 -15.15 16.61
N ARG A 447 -7.34 -15.57 17.74
CA ARG A 447 -6.91 -15.10 19.07
C ARG A 447 -5.52 -15.62 19.47
N GLY A 448 -5.16 -16.82 19.01
CA GLY A 448 -3.92 -17.52 19.39
C GLY A 448 -2.63 -17.02 18.73
N GLY A 449 -2.70 -16.04 17.81
CA GLY A 449 -1.51 -15.50 17.17
C GLY A 449 -0.59 -14.76 18.15
N THR A 450 0.71 -15.08 18.12
CA THR A 450 1.73 -14.47 18.99
C THR A 450 2.67 -13.55 18.21
N ARG A 451 3.34 -12.64 18.93
CA ARG A 451 4.35 -11.72 18.38
C ARG A 451 5.52 -12.47 17.75
N GLU A 452 6.03 -13.50 18.42
CA GLU A 452 7.14 -14.31 17.91
C GLU A 452 6.73 -15.07 16.65
N GLY A 453 5.47 -15.54 16.59
CA GLY A 453 4.89 -16.10 15.38
C GLY A 453 4.89 -15.09 14.24
N ALA A 454 4.39 -13.87 14.48
CA ALA A 454 4.36 -12.82 13.46
C ALA A 454 5.77 -12.44 12.97
N LEU A 455 6.74 -12.31 13.87
CA LEU A 455 8.14 -12.04 13.54
C LEU A 455 8.75 -13.17 12.69
N ALA A 456 8.58 -14.42 13.11
CA ALA A 456 9.11 -15.58 12.40
C ALA A 456 8.48 -15.73 11.01
N GLY A 457 7.15 -15.61 10.91
CA GLY A 457 6.42 -15.68 9.65
C GLY A 457 6.84 -14.60 8.65
N LEU A 458 6.81 -13.34 9.08
CA LEU A 458 7.19 -12.21 8.22
C LEU A 458 8.65 -12.32 7.77
N SER A 459 9.57 -12.66 8.68
CA SER A 459 11.00 -12.79 8.36
C SER A 459 11.25 -13.94 7.38
N ALA A 460 10.65 -15.10 7.62
CA ALA A 460 10.80 -16.27 6.75
C ALA A 460 10.21 -16.01 5.35
N GLY A 461 8.98 -15.50 5.28
CA GLY A 461 8.33 -15.17 4.01
C GLY A 461 9.10 -14.12 3.21
N PHE A 462 9.55 -13.06 3.87
CA PHE A 462 10.32 -12.00 3.22
C PHE A 462 11.70 -12.48 2.77
N ALA A 463 12.40 -13.32 3.56
CA ALA A 463 13.68 -13.90 3.16
C ALA A 463 13.53 -14.81 1.93
N VAL A 464 12.49 -15.66 1.91
CA VAL A 464 12.20 -16.54 0.77
C VAL A 464 11.82 -15.71 -0.47
N TRP A 465 11.01 -14.66 -0.33
CA TRP A 465 10.70 -13.74 -1.43
C TRP A 465 11.96 -13.04 -1.96
N ALA A 466 12.81 -12.54 -1.06
CA ALA A 466 14.05 -11.87 -1.46
C ALA A 466 14.95 -12.83 -2.24
N TYR A 467 15.03 -14.08 -1.79
CA TYR A 467 15.80 -15.13 -2.42
C TYR A 467 15.26 -15.56 -3.79
N THR A 468 13.95 -15.81 -3.88
CA THR A 468 13.30 -16.42 -5.05
C THR A 468 12.87 -15.41 -6.12
N LEU A 469 12.79 -14.12 -5.78
CA LEU A 469 12.25 -13.11 -6.71
C LEU A 469 13.06 -11.81 -6.79
N LEU A 470 13.47 -11.24 -5.66
CA LEU A 470 14.23 -9.98 -5.68
C LEU A 470 15.66 -10.17 -6.20
N LEU A 471 16.44 -11.09 -5.61
CA LEU A 471 17.81 -11.37 -6.02
C LEU A 471 17.92 -11.85 -7.48
N PRO A 472 17.02 -12.73 -7.98
CA PRO A 472 16.97 -13.09 -9.40
C PRO A 472 16.82 -11.91 -10.34
N SER A 473 16.11 -10.85 -9.93
CA SER A 473 16.00 -9.63 -10.76
C SER A 473 17.34 -8.90 -10.93
N PHE A 474 18.22 -8.93 -9.92
CA PHE A 474 19.58 -8.40 -10.01
C PHE A 474 20.51 -9.31 -10.83
N ALA A 475 20.33 -10.63 -10.77
CA ALA A 475 21.08 -11.56 -11.61
C ALA A 475 20.73 -11.42 -13.10
N LYS A 476 19.43 -11.28 -13.42
CA LYS A 476 18.95 -11.07 -14.80
C LYS A 476 19.41 -9.75 -15.41
N SER A 477 19.60 -8.71 -14.58
CA SER A 477 20.14 -7.41 -14.99
C SER A 477 21.68 -7.35 -15.04
N GLY A 478 22.38 -8.45 -14.74
CA GLY A 478 23.84 -8.55 -14.86
C GLY A 478 24.64 -8.06 -13.64
N TRP A 479 23.97 -7.66 -12.56
CA TRP A 479 24.63 -7.26 -11.31
C TRP A 479 25.10 -8.42 -10.45
N LEU A 480 24.48 -9.59 -10.62
CA LEU A 480 24.86 -10.83 -9.95
C LEU A 480 25.24 -11.88 -11.01
N ALA A 481 26.16 -12.79 -10.66
CA ALA A 481 26.56 -13.87 -11.55
C ALA A 481 25.36 -14.74 -11.94
N ARG A 482 25.22 -15.07 -13.24
CA ARG A 482 24.12 -15.90 -13.75
C ARG A 482 24.14 -17.32 -13.20
N ASP A 483 25.30 -17.83 -12.79
CA ASP A 483 25.45 -19.13 -12.13
C ASP A 483 24.55 -19.31 -10.90
N PHE A 484 24.21 -18.20 -10.21
CA PHE A 484 23.24 -18.21 -9.11
C PHE A 484 21.86 -18.72 -9.53
N LEU A 485 21.43 -18.39 -10.75
CA LEU A 485 20.16 -18.83 -11.31
C LEU A 485 20.25 -20.24 -11.88
N ASP A 486 21.32 -20.53 -12.62
CA ASP A 486 21.44 -21.73 -13.45
C ASP A 486 21.94 -22.96 -12.67
N ALA A 487 22.82 -22.77 -11.68
CA ALA A 487 23.39 -23.85 -10.87
C ALA A 487 22.94 -23.82 -9.40
N GLY A 488 22.26 -22.74 -8.98
CA GLY A 488 21.97 -22.46 -7.58
C GLY A 488 23.21 -21.99 -6.80
N PRO A 489 23.04 -21.46 -5.58
CA PRO A 489 24.15 -21.05 -4.75
C PRO A 489 25.09 -22.23 -4.46
N PHE A 490 26.39 -21.99 -4.58
CA PHE A 490 27.45 -22.99 -4.39
C PHE A 490 27.33 -24.22 -5.31
N GLY A 491 26.60 -24.13 -6.43
CA GLY A 491 26.40 -25.23 -7.37
C GLY A 491 25.37 -26.27 -6.92
N ILE A 492 24.54 -25.94 -5.92
CA ILE A 492 23.48 -26.83 -5.43
C ILE A 492 22.19 -26.58 -6.23
N GLY A 493 21.90 -27.44 -7.19
CA GLY A 493 20.71 -27.32 -8.06
C GLY A 493 19.37 -27.32 -7.30
N LEU A 494 19.30 -27.96 -6.12
CA LEU A 494 18.09 -27.93 -5.28
C LEU A 494 17.76 -26.53 -4.73
N LEU A 495 18.76 -25.66 -4.65
CA LEU A 495 18.63 -24.30 -4.15
C LEU A 495 18.45 -23.30 -5.30
N MET A 496 18.21 -23.70 -6.54
CA MET A 496 17.95 -22.75 -7.62
C MET A 496 16.77 -21.82 -7.27
N PRO A 497 16.95 -20.49 -7.30
CA PRO A 497 15.94 -19.54 -6.82
C PRO A 497 14.57 -19.64 -7.49
N GLU A 498 14.52 -19.88 -8.81
CA GLU A 498 13.28 -19.99 -9.58
C GLU A 498 12.75 -21.44 -9.68
N GLN A 499 13.49 -22.41 -9.11
CA GLN A 499 13.14 -23.83 -9.08
C GLN A 499 13.48 -24.43 -7.70
N LEU A 500 13.16 -23.70 -6.62
CA LEU A 500 13.50 -24.07 -5.27
C LEU A 500 12.92 -25.46 -4.94
N PHE A 501 13.78 -26.32 -4.38
CA PHE A 501 13.49 -27.73 -4.09
C PHE A 501 13.13 -28.58 -5.32
N GLY A 502 13.55 -28.17 -6.52
CA GLY A 502 13.29 -28.88 -7.78
C GLY A 502 11.87 -28.69 -8.31
N LEU A 503 11.08 -27.77 -7.74
CA LEU A 503 9.74 -27.46 -8.22
C LEU A 503 9.79 -26.56 -9.46
N GLY A 504 9.87 -27.17 -10.63
CA GLY A 504 9.80 -26.50 -11.93
C GLY A 504 8.40 -26.46 -12.54
N GLY A 505 8.27 -25.85 -13.72
CA GLY A 505 7.02 -25.82 -14.51
C GLY A 505 5.99 -24.78 -14.05
N ILE A 506 6.37 -23.88 -13.16
CA ILE A 506 5.58 -22.72 -12.74
C ILE A 506 6.38 -21.45 -13.01
N ASP A 507 5.69 -20.33 -13.26
CA ASP A 507 6.36 -19.05 -13.44
C ASP A 507 7.03 -18.57 -12.14
N ASN A 508 8.03 -17.71 -12.26
CA ASN A 508 8.84 -17.26 -11.15
C ASN A 508 8.05 -16.48 -10.08
N VAL A 509 7.02 -15.73 -10.45
CA VAL A 509 6.19 -14.98 -9.50
C VAL A 509 5.31 -15.93 -8.69
N SER A 510 4.65 -16.89 -9.36
CA SER A 510 3.85 -17.91 -8.70
C SER A 510 4.69 -18.83 -7.81
N HIS A 511 5.89 -19.20 -8.27
CA HIS A 511 6.87 -19.95 -7.48
C HIS A 511 7.26 -19.22 -6.21
N ALA A 512 7.66 -17.95 -6.34
CA ALA A 512 8.03 -17.10 -5.22
C ALA A 512 6.86 -16.91 -4.25
N LEU A 513 5.65 -16.66 -4.76
CA LEU A 513 4.44 -16.50 -3.94
C LEU A 513 4.15 -17.76 -3.13
N PHE A 514 4.19 -18.93 -3.76
CA PHE A 514 3.93 -20.21 -3.12
C PHE A 514 4.90 -20.45 -1.95
N TRP A 515 6.21 -20.41 -2.21
CA TRP A 515 7.21 -20.72 -1.19
C TRP A 515 7.28 -19.66 -0.10
N SER A 516 7.16 -18.38 -0.44
CA SER A 516 7.20 -17.30 0.55
C SER A 516 5.97 -17.34 1.47
N LEU A 517 4.76 -17.53 0.94
CA LEU A 517 3.57 -17.67 1.78
C LEU A 517 3.57 -18.97 2.58
N LEU A 518 4.06 -20.07 2.02
CA LEU A 518 4.20 -21.33 2.74
C LEU A 518 5.12 -21.18 3.95
N ALA A 519 6.31 -20.58 3.76
CA ALA A 519 7.25 -20.29 4.83
C ALA A 519 6.65 -19.32 5.86
N ASN A 520 5.98 -18.28 5.40
CA ASN A 520 5.35 -17.28 6.25
C ASN A 520 4.25 -17.88 7.14
N ILE A 521 3.27 -18.55 6.52
CA ILE A 521 2.14 -19.18 7.22
C ILE A 521 2.65 -20.31 8.12
N GLY A 522 3.57 -21.14 7.63
CA GLY A 522 4.16 -22.25 8.39
C GLY A 522 4.89 -21.76 9.65
N CYS A 523 5.75 -20.76 9.54
CA CYS A 523 6.45 -20.18 10.69
C CYS A 523 5.50 -19.41 11.61
N TYR A 524 4.53 -18.66 11.05
CA TYR A 524 3.54 -17.92 11.83
C TYR A 524 2.70 -18.84 12.71
N LEU A 525 2.13 -19.89 12.11
CA LEU A 525 1.32 -20.88 12.82
C LEU A 525 2.18 -21.71 13.78
N GLY A 526 3.30 -22.25 13.29
CA GLY A 526 4.18 -23.12 14.06
C GLY A 526 4.65 -22.44 15.35
N VAL A 527 5.25 -21.24 15.25
CA VAL A 527 5.78 -20.53 16.42
C VAL A 527 4.65 -19.99 17.32
N SER A 528 3.50 -19.60 16.76
CA SER A 528 2.35 -19.18 17.58
C SER A 528 1.74 -20.33 18.39
N LEU A 529 1.81 -21.57 17.88
CA LEU A 529 1.27 -22.74 18.58
C LEU A 529 2.22 -23.31 19.64
N LEU A 530 3.52 -22.98 19.59
CA LEU A 530 4.50 -23.44 20.58
C LEU A 530 4.33 -22.81 21.96
N ARG A 531 3.66 -21.65 22.06
CA ARG A 531 3.52 -20.90 23.31
C ARG A 531 2.15 -20.22 23.39
N ALA A 532 1.55 -20.25 24.58
CA ALA A 532 0.37 -19.43 24.85
C ALA A 532 0.67 -17.92 24.73
N PRO A 533 -0.27 -17.11 24.19
CA PRO A 533 -0.13 -15.67 24.15
C PRO A 533 0.08 -15.07 25.55
N THR A 534 0.92 -14.05 25.64
CA THR A 534 1.06 -13.22 26.85
C THR A 534 -0.24 -12.47 27.16
N GLY A 535 -0.42 -11.99 28.40
CA GLY A 535 -1.62 -11.22 28.76
C GLY A 535 -1.86 -9.98 27.88
N GLN A 536 -0.78 -9.31 27.45
CA GLN A 536 -0.86 -8.19 26.51
C GLN A 536 -1.30 -8.64 25.11
N GLU A 537 -0.77 -9.76 24.60
CA GLU A 537 -1.19 -10.30 23.29
C GLU A 537 -2.62 -10.84 23.32
N ALA A 538 -3.04 -11.47 24.41
CA ALA A 538 -4.39 -12.00 24.60
C ALA A 538 -5.43 -10.88 24.70
N SER A 539 -5.13 -9.81 25.45
CA SER A 539 -6.00 -8.64 25.56
C SER A 539 -6.17 -7.92 24.21
N GLN A 540 -5.06 -7.62 23.51
CA GLN A 540 -5.11 -7.01 22.17
C GLN A 540 -5.79 -7.94 21.16
N GLY A 541 -5.55 -9.25 21.23
CA GLY A 541 -6.20 -10.22 20.35
C GLY A 541 -7.70 -10.26 20.51
N THR A 542 -8.20 -10.20 21.74
CA THR A 542 -9.65 -10.11 22.00
C THR A 542 -10.24 -8.81 21.44
N LEU A 543 -9.55 -7.67 21.61
CA LEU A 543 -10.00 -6.37 21.08
C LEU A 543 -10.12 -6.37 19.55
N PHE A 544 -9.15 -6.97 18.85
CA PHE A 544 -9.18 -7.07 17.39
C PHE A 544 -10.23 -8.08 16.90
N VAL A 545 -10.33 -9.24 17.55
CA VAL A 545 -11.22 -10.32 17.10
C VAL A 545 -12.69 -9.96 17.34
N ASP A 546 -13.02 -9.41 18.51
CA ASP A 546 -14.40 -9.13 18.94
C ASP A 546 -14.86 -7.69 18.69
N ILE A 547 -14.20 -6.95 17.81
CA ILE A 547 -14.49 -5.53 17.49
C ILE A 547 -15.96 -5.26 17.05
N PHE A 548 -16.68 -6.28 16.59
CA PHE A 548 -18.11 -6.18 16.23
C PHE A 548 -19.06 -6.52 17.38
N ARG A 549 -18.59 -7.26 18.40
CA ARG A 549 -19.40 -7.76 19.51
C ARG A 549 -19.41 -6.81 20.71
N ARG A 550 -18.34 -6.06 20.90
CA ARG A 550 -18.28 -4.96 21.85
C ARG A 550 -18.91 -3.74 21.17
N GLY A 551 -20.00 -3.22 21.73
CA GLY A 551 -20.46 -1.86 21.40
C GLY A 551 -19.37 -0.83 21.75
N GLU A 552 -19.66 0.46 21.63
CA GLU A 552 -18.75 1.58 21.99
C GLU A 552 -18.36 1.64 23.48
N SER A 553 -18.50 0.54 24.23
CA SER A 553 -17.99 0.39 25.58
C SER A 553 -16.46 0.43 25.54
N VAL A 554 -15.90 1.53 26.04
CA VAL A 554 -14.49 1.81 26.25
C VAL A 554 -13.81 0.61 26.94
N PRO A 555 -12.63 0.15 26.49
CA PRO A 555 -11.85 -0.82 27.25
C PRO A 555 -11.63 -0.26 28.65
N THR A 556 -12.03 -0.99 29.69
CA THR A 556 -11.64 -0.68 31.06
C THR A 556 -10.12 -0.74 31.14
N SER A 557 -9.51 0.42 30.98
CA SER A 557 -8.09 0.61 30.95
C SER A 557 -7.57 0.29 32.36
N PHE A 558 -6.69 -0.70 32.47
CA PHE A 558 -6.16 -1.28 33.72
C PHE A 558 -5.24 -0.34 34.53
N TRP A 559 -5.43 0.97 34.41
CA TRP A 559 -4.68 1.95 35.17
C TRP A 559 -5.46 2.30 36.44
N ARG A 560 -4.85 2.18 37.62
CA ARG A 560 -5.38 2.83 38.82
C ARG A 560 -4.93 4.29 38.87
N ALA A 561 -5.89 5.15 39.20
CA ALA A 561 -5.78 6.60 39.21
C ALA A 561 -4.72 7.10 40.21
N GLY A 562 -3.56 7.49 39.70
CA GLY A 562 -2.55 8.24 40.45
C GLY A 562 -1.88 9.36 39.64
N ALA A 563 -2.30 9.60 38.39
CA ALA A 563 -1.72 10.64 37.55
C ALA A 563 -2.33 12.01 37.88
N GLU A 564 -1.55 13.09 37.82
CA GLU A 564 -2.11 14.43 37.72
C GLU A 564 -2.38 14.72 36.23
N VAL A 565 -3.63 15.05 35.87
CA VAL A 565 -4.00 15.51 34.51
C VAL A 565 -3.06 16.59 33.97
N ARG A 566 -2.46 17.34 34.90
CA ARG A 566 -1.48 18.40 34.68
C ARG A 566 -0.23 17.94 33.94
N GLU A 567 0.10 16.65 33.96
CA GLU A 567 1.30 16.11 33.29
C GLU A 567 1.00 15.49 31.91
N LEU A 568 -0.23 15.03 31.68
CA LEU A 568 -0.66 14.46 30.38
C LEU A 568 -0.77 15.54 29.30
N LEU A 569 -1.35 16.69 29.62
CA LEU A 569 -1.57 17.76 28.64
C LEU A 569 -0.25 18.33 28.07
N PRO A 570 0.77 18.66 28.89
CA PRO A 570 2.08 19.03 28.39
C PRO A 570 2.76 17.91 27.60
N LEU A 571 2.58 16.65 27.99
CA LEU A 571 3.14 15.52 27.25
C LEU A 571 2.60 15.47 25.81
N VAL A 572 1.27 15.52 25.64
CA VAL A 572 0.63 15.50 24.32
C VAL A 572 1.00 16.76 23.50
N ALA A 573 1.05 17.93 24.15
CA ALA A 573 1.39 19.20 23.50
C ALA A 573 2.79 19.22 22.87
N ARG A 574 3.74 18.44 23.40
CA ARG A 574 5.10 18.36 22.84
C ARG A 574 5.17 17.70 21.46
N PHE A 575 4.20 16.85 21.13
CA PHE A 575 4.17 16.10 19.88
C PHE A 575 3.16 16.67 18.89
N LEU A 576 1.96 17.04 19.37
CA LEU A 576 0.86 17.56 18.54
C LEU A 576 0.86 19.10 18.43
N GLY A 577 1.56 19.81 19.31
CA GLY A 577 1.53 21.27 19.43
C GLY A 577 0.42 21.79 20.36
N GLU A 578 0.64 22.95 20.99
CA GLU A 578 -0.22 23.46 22.07
C GLU A 578 -1.70 23.66 21.66
N ARG A 579 -1.93 24.30 20.51
CA ARG A 579 -3.29 24.64 20.06
C ARG A 579 -4.13 23.37 19.87
N ARG A 580 -3.58 22.38 19.18
CA ARG A 580 -4.25 21.12 18.85
C ARG A 580 -4.55 20.30 20.09
N THR A 581 -3.58 20.22 21.01
CA THR A 581 -3.80 19.51 22.27
C THR A 581 -4.91 20.16 23.08
N ARG A 582 -4.97 21.49 23.16
CA ARG A 582 -6.08 22.17 23.84
C ARG A 582 -7.42 21.92 23.18
N ASP A 583 -7.49 21.97 21.84
CA ASP A 583 -8.74 21.72 21.10
C ASP A 583 -9.25 20.28 21.33
N ALA A 584 -8.36 19.29 21.30
CA ALA A 584 -8.69 17.88 21.54
C ALA A 584 -9.15 17.61 22.99
N PHE A 585 -8.42 18.14 23.98
CA PHE A 585 -8.81 18.00 25.39
C PHE A 585 -10.10 18.78 25.71
N ALA A 586 -10.33 19.93 25.08
CA ALA A 586 -11.59 20.67 25.23
C ALA A 586 -12.77 19.92 24.59
N ALA A 587 -12.57 19.25 23.46
CA ALA A 587 -13.59 18.41 22.85
C ALA A 587 -13.93 17.20 23.74
N TYR A 588 -12.91 16.55 24.31
CA TYR A 588 -13.08 15.47 25.27
C TYR A 588 -13.83 15.93 26.54
N ALA A 589 -13.47 17.09 27.10
CA ALA A 589 -14.19 17.66 28.24
C ALA A 589 -15.68 17.89 27.92
N ARG A 590 -15.99 18.46 26.74
CA ARG A 590 -17.38 18.68 26.30
C ARG A 590 -18.16 17.39 26.12
N SER A 591 -17.56 16.33 25.57
CA SER A 591 -18.26 15.04 25.40
C SER A 591 -18.58 14.36 26.73
N HIS A 592 -17.85 14.71 27.80
CA HIS A 592 -18.08 14.24 29.16
C HIS A 592 -18.90 15.23 30.02
N GLY A 593 -19.51 16.25 29.39
CA GLY A 593 -20.35 17.23 30.07
C GLY A 593 -19.61 18.24 30.95
N LEU A 594 -18.28 18.34 30.82
CA LEU A 594 -17.45 19.27 31.58
C LEU A 594 -17.35 20.63 30.87
N SER A 595 -17.22 21.70 31.67
CA SER A 595 -17.20 23.09 31.16
C SER A 595 -15.81 23.59 30.77
N GLY A 596 -14.75 22.87 31.13
CA GLY A 596 -13.37 23.22 30.78
C GLY A 596 -12.38 22.09 31.06
N ILE A 597 -11.18 22.22 30.48
CA ILE A 597 -10.07 21.26 30.63
C ILE A 597 -9.65 21.16 32.10
N ASP A 598 -9.76 22.25 32.88
CA ASP A 598 -9.34 22.32 34.27
C ASP A 598 -10.17 21.43 35.22
N GLN A 599 -11.32 20.93 34.76
CA GLN A 599 -12.20 20.03 35.52
C GLN A 599 -11.95 18.55 35.22
N LEU A 600 -11.05 18.24 34.28
CA LEU A 600 -10.70 16.86 33.97
C LEU A 600 -10.01 16.21 35.17
N LYS A 601 -10.42 14.99 35.49
CA LYS A 601 -9.75 14.11 36.46
C LYS A 601 -8.95 13.07 35.71
N ALA A 602 -7.85 12.60 36.29
CA ALA A 602 -7.01 11.59 35.68
C ALA A 602 -7.64 10.22 35.93
N ASP A 603 -8.66 9.93 35.13
CA ASP A 603 -9.24 8.61 35.05
C ASP A 603 -8.51 7.77 33.98
N PRO A 604 -8.71 6.44 33.99
CA PRO A 604 -8.06 5.55 33.04
C PRO A 604 -8.48 5.82 31.59
N GLU A 605 -9.64 6.45 31.40
CA GLU A 605 -10.19 6.84 30.11
C GLU A 605 -9.43 8.04 29.51
N LEU A 606 -9.12 9.06 30.30
CA LEU A 606 -8.29 10.18 29.87
C LEU A 606 -6.86 9.75 29.55
N VAL A 607 -6.29 8.82 30.34
CA VAL A 607 -4.97 8.23 30.04
C VAL A 607 -5.01 7.50 28.70
N HIS A 608 -6.06 6.71 28.46
CA HIS A 608 -6.24 6.02 27.19
C HIS A 608 -6.43 7.00 26.03
N PHE A 609 -7.20 8.08 26.22
CA PHE A 609 -7.38 9.14 25.24
C PHE A 609 -6.06 9.84 24.89
N ALA A 610 -5.25 10.20 25.90
CA ALA A 610 -3.93 10.80 25.70
C ALA A 610 -2.96 9.84 25.00
N GLU A 611 -2.94 8.56 25.38
CA GLU A 611 -2.16 7.52 24.71
C GLU A 611 -2.58 7.39 23.24
N THR A 612 -3.88 7.43 22.98
CA THR A 612 -4.47 7.32 21.65
C THR A 612 -4.14 8.53 20.76
N LEU A 613 -4.12 9.75 21.34
CA LEU A 613 -3.65 10.96 20.64
C LEU A 613 -2.16 10.86 20.28
N LEU A 614 -1.33 10.41 21.22
CA LEU A 614 0.10 10.22 20.99
C LEU A 614 0.35 9.12 19.95
N ALA A 615 -0.42 8.03 19.98
CA ALA A 615 -0.29 6.93 19.03
C ALA A 615 -0.44 7.41 17.59
N GLY A 616 -1.36 8.35 17.36
CA GLY A 616 -1.55 8.99 16.06
C GLY A 616 -0.37 9.80 15.56
N ALA A 617 0.49 10.31 16.45
CA ALA A 617 1.63 11.15 16.09
C ALA A 617 2.97 10.41 16.02
N ILE A 618 3.18 9.43 16.91
CA ILE A 618 4.49 8.74 17.08
C ILE A 618 4.40 7.21 17.06
N GLY A 619 3.23 6.64 16.74
CA GLY A 619 2.97 5.20 16.74
C GLY A 619 2.53 4.68 18.11
N SER A 620 1.70 3.63 18.12
CA SER A 620 1.09 3.06 19.34
C SER A 620 2.10 2.59 20.39
N ALA A 621 3.20 1.99 19.95
CA ALA A 621 4.26 1.49 20.81
C ALA A 621 5.01 2.65 21.51
N SER A 622 5.36 3.70 20.76
CA SER A 622 6.08 4.86 21.31
C SER A 622 5.19 5.66 22.26
N ALA A 623 3.92 5.82 21.91
CA ALA A 623 2.92 6.47 22.74
C ALA A 623 2.78 5.81 24.11
N ARG A 624 2.70 4.48 24.15
CA ARG A 624 2.62 3.72 25.40
C ARG A 624 3.82 3.98 26.31
N VAL A 625 5.03 3.96 25.76
CA VAL A 625 6.27 4.24 26.51
C VAL A 625 6.27 5.68 27.04
N MET A 626 5.82 6.65 26.25
CA MET A 626 5.75 8.04 26.70
C MET A 626 4.72 8.22 27.83
N VAL A 627 3.54 7.60 27.72
CA VAL A 627 2.51 7.68 28.76
C VAL A 627 2.97 6.99 30.06
N SER A 628 3.65 5.84 29.98
CA SER A 628 4.14 5.15 31.18
C SER A 628 5.27 5.89 31.91
N THR A 629 5.93 6.86 31.29
CA THR A 629 6.90 7.74 32.00
C THR A 629 6.22 8.76 32.91
N VAL A 630 4.94 9.04 32.68
CA VAL A 630 4.13 10.04 33.41
C VAL A 630 3.10 9.36 34.31
N VAL A 631 2.62 8.18 33.92
CA VAL A 631 1.65 7.37 34.67
C VAL A 631 2.36 6.17 35.27
N LYS A 632 2.40 6.06 36.60
CA LYS A 632 2.96 4.88 37.30
C LYS A 632 2.08 3.65 37.07
N GLU A 633 2.63 2.57 36.52
CA GLU A 633 1.99 1.25 36.49
C GLU A 633 2.10 0.61 37.89
N GLU A 634 0.98 0.38 38.57
CA GLU A 634 0.93 -0.58 39.68
C GLU A 634 0.68 -1.99 39.13
N PRO A 635 1.32 -3.05 39.69
CA PRO A 635 1.05 -4.42 39.29
C PRO A 635 -0.42 -4.79 39.52
N LEU A 636 -0.97 -5.60 38.60
CA LEU A 636 -2.35 -6.10 38.64
C LEU A 636 -2.71 -6.63 40.05
N GLY A 637 -3.82 -6.15 40.60
CA GLY A 637 -4.34 -6.63 41.87
C GLY A 637 -4.89 -8.06 41.73
N LEU A 638 -4.76 -8.87 42.78
CA LEU A 638 -5.27 -10.25 42.84
C LEU A 638 -6.73 -10.35 42.38
N ASP A 639 -7.59 -9.38 42.73
CA ASP A 639 -9.01 -9.37 42.33
C ASP A 639 -9.22 -9.20 40.81
N GLU A 640 -8.36 -8.47 40.11
CA GLU A 640 -8.43 -8.31 38.65
C GLU A 640 -7.90 -9.54 37.93
N VAL A 641 -6.85 -10.17 38.46
CA VAL A 641 -6.36 -11.46 37.98
C VAL A 641 -7.43 -12.54 38.18
N MET A 642 -8.16 -12.49 39.30
CA MET A 642 -9.31 -13.36 39.58
C MET A 642 -10.48 -13.11 38.64
N ASN A 643 -10.85 -11.86 38.34
CA ASN A 643 -11.89 -11.56 37.36
C ASN A 643 -11.54 -12.05 35.94
N ILE A 644 -10.27 -11.96 35.54
CA ILE A 644 -9.78 -12.49 34.26
C ILE A 644 -9.82 -14.03 34.27
N LEU A 645 -9.44 -14.66 35.39
CA LEU A 645 -9.55 -16.10 35.60
C LEU A 645 -11.01 -16.57 35.63
N ASP A 646 -11.93 -15.78 36.16
CA ASP A 646 -13.36 -16.06 36.20
C ASP A 646 -14.00 -15.92 34.81
N GLU A 647 -13.64 -14.90 34.01
CA GLU A 647 -14.04 -14.84 32.59
C GLU A 647 -13.49 -16.04 31.81
N ALA A 648 -12.23 -16.42 32.02
CA ALA A 648 -11.64 -17.59 31.38
C ALA A 648 -12.29 -18.91 31.84
N SER A 649 -12.68 -18.98 33.11
CA SER A 649 -13.36 -20.14 33.71
C SER A 649 -14.82 -20.24 33.26
N GLN A 650 -15.53 -19.12 33.11
CA GLN A 650 -16.87 -19.08 32.52
C GLN A 650 -16.87 -19.54 31.07
N VAL A 651 -15.85 -19.17 30.28
CA VAL A 651 -15.70 -19.65 28.90
C VAL A 651 -15.46 -21.17 28.88
N ARG A 652 -14.66 -21.73 29.81
CA ARG A 652 -14.48 -23.19 29.93
C ARG A 652 -15.75 -23.90 30.39
N ALA A 653 -16.48 -23.36 31.36
CA ALA A 653 -17.74 -23.92 31.84
C ALA A 653 -18.82 -23.93 30.74
N TYR A 654 -18.89 -22.86 29.94
CA TYR A 654 -19.79 -22.78 28.79
C TYR A 654 -19.40 -23.77 27.68
N SER A 655 -18.10 -23.95 27.43
CA SER A 655 -17.61 -24.95 26.46
C SER A 655 -17.90 -26.39 26.91
N HIS A 656 -17.75 -26.68 28.21
CA HIS A 656 -18.12 -27.98 28.79
C HIS A 656 -19.63 -28.26 28.70
N GLN A 657 -20.46 -27.27 29.01
CA GLN A 657 -21.92 -27.40 28.84
C GLN A 657 -22.34 -27.61 27.38
N LEU A 658 -21.62 -27.00 26.43
CA LEU A 658 -21.83 -27.22 25.00
C LEU A 658 -21.43 -28.63 24.57
N GLU A 659 -20.31 -29.16 25.06
CA GLU A 659 -19.90 -30.55 24.82
C GLU A 659 -20.87 -31.56 25.43
N GLU A 660 -21.35 -31.32 26.65
CA GLU A 660 -22.35 -32.18 27.29
C GLU A 660 -23.69 -32.14 26.55
N LYS A 661 -24.15 -30.95 26.12
CA LYS A 661 -25.36 -30.83 25.29
C LYS A 661 -25.19 -31.45 23.91
N SER A 662 -24.01 -31.35 23.31
CA SER A 662 -23.72 -32.00 22.02
C SER A 662 -23.76 -33.52 22.16
N ARG A 663 -23.15 -34.08 23.20
CA ARG A 663 -23.20 -35.53 23.49
C ARG A 663 -24.62 -36.01 23.82
N ALA A 664 -25.41 -35.20 24.52
CA ALA A 664 -26.81 -35.51 24.81
C ALA A 664 -27.75 -35.39 23.60
N LEU A 665 -27.32 -34.73 22.52
CA LEU A 665 -28.04 -34.66 21.24
C LEU A 665 -27.59 -35.75 20.25
N GLU A 666 -26.41 -36.34 20.45
CA GLU A 666 -25.85 -37.45 19.66
C GLU A 666 -26.21 -38.84 20.23
N ALA A 667 -26.66 -38.91 21.49
CA ALA A 667 -27.21 -40.09 22.14
C ALA A 667 -28.74 -40.11 22.04
#